data_AF-A0A1A2ER19-F1
#
_entry.id   AF-A0A1A2ER19-F1
#
_cell.length_a   1.000
_cell.length_b   1.000
_cell.length_c   1.000
_cell.angle_alpha   90.00
_cell.angle_beta   90.00
_cell.angle_gamma   90.00
#
_symmetry.space_group_name_H-M   'P 1'
#
loop_
_entity.id
_entity.type
_entity.pdbx_description
1 polymer ?
#
loop_
_entity_poly.entity_id
_entity_poly.type
_entity_poly.pdbx_seq_one_letter_code
_entity_poly.pdbx_strand_id
1 'polypeptide(L)'
;MRRRTARAAFGAVVAAGTIGGVFGLSPLAPTPPAHADADLDWLVELFAPTAGLAAGSDPLDAPDLFGLDFYTVLHDQVQSWITSPLGLQIDNTINQLAGAYLIGNGIDGTVDNPHGGAGGLWFGDGGDGYDQTLAGVAGGNGGAAGMFGDGGAGGDGGAGAAGGIGGAGGWFMGNGGAGGAGGEGVLGGAGATGGAGGDALAWFFGNGGAGGAGGAGGAGAAVGATGGTGGAGGVGGVGGASLTAQFGNGGQGGTGGIGGTGGVGRTGSDGTAATIAGGAGDRGDDGGTGGTGGTGGVGGAGGASAHGTAGLQGVGGAGGTGGTGGDPGNGGRGGDGDATHPDGGAGGSGGTAGAGGAGGAGGAGSTAGATGATGASPTGAAGNGGDGGNGYNATVAGASGGKGGDGGTGGAHGNGGNGGDGGAGATGKNGVSGSNGGNAGDGGNGGAGGAGGNSLGDGNGGKGGSGGAAGDGGRGLDQSQLPPSATLPGSGGNGGQGGAGGAGGSSATAHGAGTGNGGAGGKGGAGGNGGGNGIATLDVANSVQYGSGGDGGAGGAGGNGGLGDHGAAGPNRGFDGGDGGAGGQGGAAGSAYQGDAAQGEHGRFGTNGNGGAGGGGGTGGGGGTGGTGVTSTGGTGGNGGSGGTAGDGGAPGSGNYAQPGINKAPVGIGGNGGTGGAAGAGGAGGAGAAGFNGGTGGNGGVGGNGAHGGNATGSFYSQGSSGGNGGSGGAGGNAGAGGAGGSGAQAGAGGNAGAGGHGGDGGDGGTATLAGTNVHGGAAGDGGDGGAAGHIAAGGAGARGGDGGDGGVGGHGGTVGSTGANGAGGAGGAGSGGVGNGATGGPEGPVNASIPLYLQSGGISPIVYISINGGPPVPVQIDTGSTGLTMLGNSSGLGDSVFSGSASYAGLGSQSYSYHTYDTTVGFCDKAGVCPESLVTDPTAVNIVDPASNALMMSYFNQYNIVGVLGIGPNNGFSGTSTIISALPGALNQGVLIDATRGEVVFGPNQLDPELSLPGSPFVDTMVSINGGAPVAVSTSIDSGGMLGSVPQWLFPSAGIGTHVPVGTEISVYSADGEKLLYSFTTTASNSPWVWSNSSMNSGYFPFAENPIYIDYRPSGFGSTVFSG
;
A
#
# COMPACT_ATOMS: atom_id res chain seq x y z
N MET A 1 38.99 -5.11 10.59
CA MET A 1 40.34 -5.21 9.98
C MET A 1 40.33 -4.53 8.60
N ARG A 2 41.53 -4.13 8.10
CA ARG A 2 41.82 -3.32 6.89
C ARG A 2 41.88 -1.80 7.09
N ARG A 3 43.09 -1.29 7.32
CA ARG A 3 43.44 0.13 7.16
C ARG A 3 43.47 0.47 5.66
N ARG A 4 42.92 1.61 5.26
CA ARG A 4 43.28 2.32 4.02
C ARG A 4 43.74 3.72 4.38
N THR A 5 44.92 4.07 3.90
CA THR A 5 45.49 5.42 3.95
C THR A 5 44.84 6.32 2.90
N ALA A 6 44.63 7.58 3.24
CA ALA A 6 44.36 8.65 2.27
C ALA A 6 45.14 9.91 2.68
N ARG A 7 45.96 10.44 1.76
CA ARG A 7 46.56 11.77 1.83
C ARG A 7 45.84 12.67 0.82
N ALA A 8 45.43 13.86 1.24
CA ALA A 8 45.23 15.03 0.38
C ALA A 8 45.32 16.25 1.33
N ALA A 9 46.35 17.11 1.27
CA ALA A 9 46.74 18.02 0.20
C ALA A 9 45.92 19.33 0.20
N PHE A 10 46.53 20.39 0.75
CA PHE A 10 46.32 21.76 0.30
C PHE A 10 47.67 22.40 -0.02
N GLY A 11 47.73 23.08 -1.17
CA GLY A 11 48.98 23.49 -1.80
C GLY A 11 49.33 24.95 -1.59
N ALA A 12 50.64 25.19 -1.60
CA ALA A 12 51.34 26.46 -1.54
C ALA A 12 50.84 27.57 -2.50
N VAL A 13 51.12 28.82 -2.11
CA VAL A 13 51.50 29.90 -3.04
C VAL A 13 52.92 30.34 -2.68
N VAL A 14 53.78 30.53 -3.68
CA VAL A 14 55.21 30.89 -3.53
C VAL A 14 55.52 32.13 -4.36
N ALA A 15 56.19 33.12 -3.75
CA ALA A 15 57.16 34.02 -4.35
C ALA A 15 57.83 34.90 -3.26
N ALA A 16 59.03 35.47 -3.38
CA ALA A 16 60.34 35.04 -3.92
C ALA A 16 61.33 36.24 -3.79
N GLY A 17 62.61 36.01 -3.46
CA GLY A 17 63.70 37.03 -3.49
C GLY A 17 64.35 37.30 -2.11
N THR A 18 65.52 36.73 -1.72
CA THR A 18 66.94 37.08 -2.08
C THR A 18 67.36 38.50 -1.61
N ILE A 19 68.52 38.83 -0.99
CA ILE A 19 69.93 38.33 -0.92
C ILE A 19 70.54 38.77 0.47
N GLY A 20 71.56 38.20 1.12
CA GLY A 20 72.32 36.94 0.91
C GLY A 20 73.87 37.00 1.04
N GLY A 21 74.48 36.96 2.25
CA GLY A 21 75.94 36.77 2.47
C GLY A 21 76.54 37.44 3.74
N VAL A 22 77.71 37.13 4.33
CA VAL A 22 78.76 36.05 4.42
C VAL A 22 79.71 36.50 5.58
N PHE A 23 80.53 35.58 6.15
CA PHE A 23 81.66 35.78 7.11
C PHE A 23 81.31 35.90 8.61
N GLY A 24 82.15 35.42 9.55
CA GLY A 24 83.44 34.71 9.44
C GLY A 24 84.09 34.47 10.82
N LEU A 25 84.93 33.43 10.96
CA LEU A 25 85.52 32.95 12.23
C LEU A 25 86.64 33.85 12.79
N SER A 26 86.71 34.05 14.13
CA SER A 26 87.91 33.85 15.00
C SER A 26 87.72 34.38 16.45
N PRO A 27 88.55 33.97 17.44
CA PRO A 27 88.17 34.04 18.87
C PRO A 27 89.09 34.91 19.79
N LEU A 28 88.69 34.98 21.06
CA LEU A 28 89.38 35.51 22.27
C LEU A 28 89.75 37.02 22.32
N ALA A 29 89.12 37.70 23.28
CA ALA A 29 89.67 38.85 24.02
C ALA A 29 89.42 38.62 25.53
N PRO A 30 90.23 39.19 26.45
CA PRO A 30 90.30 38.73 27.84
C PRO A 30 89.19 39.27 28.75
N THR A 31 89.03 38.60 29.90
CA THR A 31 88.15 38.96 31.02
C THR A 31 88.32 40.41 31.48
N PRO A 32 87.23 41.21 31.54
CA PRO A 32 87.16 42.41 32.37
C PRO A 32 87.24 42.06 33.87
N PRO A 33 87.54 43.03 34.74
CA PRO A 33 87.79 42.78 36.16
C PRO A 33 86.50 42.46 36.94
N ALA A 34 86.68 41.94 38.16
CA ALA A 34 85.57 41.79 39.10
C ALA A 34 85.01 43.17 39.48
N HIS A 35 83.74 43.39 39.18
CA HIS A 35 82.95 44.50 39.71
C HIS A 35 82.27 44.03 40.99
N ALA A 36 82.65 44.66 42.10
CA ALA A 36 81.92 44.60 43.36
C ALA A 36 81.35 46.00 43.60
N ASP A 37 80.30 46.32 42.87
CA ASP A 37 79.37 47.41 43.17
C ASP A 37 78.05 46.81 43.72
N ALA A 38 77.21 47.67 44.30
CA ALA A 38 76.02 47.28 45.05
C ALA A 38 74.74 47.67 44.26
N ASP A 39 74.84 47.52 42.94
CA ASP A 39 74.04 48.17 41.94
C ASP A 39 73.43 47.05 41.05
N LEU A 40 72.11 47.04 40.83
CA LEU A 40 71.40 45.88 40.26
C LEU A 40 71.50 45.76 38.72
N ASP A 41 72.59 46.24 38.12
CA ASP A 41 72.73 46.36 36.66
C ASP A 41 72.84 45.01 35.93
N TRP A 42 73.22 43.92 36.64
CA TRP A 42 73.19 42.56 36.09
C TRP A 42 71.80 42.09 35.66
N LEU A 43 70.74 42.71 36.20
CA LEU A 43 69.35 42.40 35.85
C LEU A 43 68.94 43.00 34.49
N VAL A 44 69.68 43.99 33.96
CA VAL A 44 69.31 44.69 32.70
C VAL A 44 69.91 43.99 31.47
N GLU A 45 71.14 43.47 31.55
CA GLU A 45 71.77 42.78 30.41
C GLU A 45 71.17 41.39 30.13
N LEU A 46 70.51 40.76 31.11
CA LEU A 46 69.84 39.47 30.93
C LEU A 46 68.55 39.56 30.08
N PHE A 47 67.93 40.74 29.98
CA PHE A 47 66.62 40.95 29.36
C PHE A 47 66.62 41.98 28.21
N ALA A 48 67.75 42.19 27.52
CA ALA A 48 67.79 43.03 26.33
C ALA A 48 67.23 42.28 25.09
N PRO A 49 66.06 42.64 24.53
CA PRO A 49 65.44 41.88 23.45
C PRO A 49 66.12 42.15 22.10
N THR A 50 66.49 41.09 21.38
CA THR A 50 66.83 41.19 19.95
C THR A 50 65.56 41.36 19.12
N ALA A 51 65.59 42.31 18.18
CA ALA A 51 64.36 42.83 17.56
C ALA A 51 63.75 41.89 16.49
N GLY A 52 62.44 41.62 16.62
CA GLY A 52 61.58 41.31 15.47
C GLY A 52 60.45 40.31 15.72
N LEU A 53 59.26 40.79 16.07
CA LEU A 53 57.94 40.19 15.78
C LEU A 53 56.84 41.27 15.92
N ALA A 54 55.70 41.09 15.24
CA ALA A 54 54.77 42.19 14.90
C ALA A 54 53.57 42.34 15.84
N ALA A 55 52.96 43.54 15.83
CA ALA A 55 52.01 44.02 16.83
C ALA A 55 50.58 43.46 16.73
N GLY A 56 49.94 43.28 17.90
CA GLY A 56 48.50 43.16 18.09
C GLY A 56 48.07 43.86 19.39
N SER A 57 47.21 44.88 19.26
CA SER A 57 46.46 45.63 20.29
C SER A 57 47.03 45.83 21.72
N ASP A 58 47.24 47.12 22.03
CA ASP A 58 47.54 47.79 23.30
C ASP A 58 48.98 47.70 23.87
N PRO A 59 49.71 48.83 24.03
CA PRO A 59 51.10 48.81 24.47
C PRO A 59 51.26 49.11 25.97
N LEU A 60 51.92 48.19 26.67
CA LEU A 60 52.47 48.32 28.03
C LEU A 60 51.45 48.27 29.18
N ASP A 61 50.77 47.13 29.33
CA ASP A 61 50.26 46.73 30.64
C ASP A 61 51.42 46.10 31.44
N ALA A 62 51.82 46.74 32.54
CA ALA A 62 52.99 46.33 33.34
C ALA A 62 52.92 44.92 33.98
N PRO A 63 51.75 44.34 34.31
CA PRO A 63 51.67 43.00 34.90
C PRO A 63 52.16 41.87 33.99
N ASP A 64 51.88 41.94 32.68
CA ASP A 64 52.15 40.82 31.77
C ASP A 64 53.64 40.66 31.44
N LEU A 65 54.38 41.77 31.35
CA LEU A 65 55.81 41.77 31.00
C LEU A 65 56.74 41.50 32.20
N PHE A 66 56.33 41.84 33.43
CA PHE A 66 57.15 41.67 34.65
C PHE A 66 56.66 40.59 35.61
N GLY A 67 55.41 40.14 35.51
CA GLY A 67 54.83 39.11 36.39
C GLY A 67 54.98 37.70 35.81
N LEU A 68 54.36 37.46 34.65
CA LEU A 68 54.32 36.13 34.03
C LEU A 68 55.67 35.70 33.44
N ASP A 69 56.22 36.48 32.51
CA ASP A 69 57.42 36.10 31.75
C ASP A 69 58.68 36.00 32.65
N PHE A 70 58.82 36.90 33.64
CA PHE A 70 59.91 36.82 34.62
C PHE A 70 59.80 35.59 35.51
N TYR A 71 58.60 35.24 35.99
CA TYR A 71 58.43 34.08 36.85
C TYR A 71 58.70 32.78 36.09
N THR A 72 58.11 32.60 34.90
CA THR A 72 58.33 31.38 34.10
C THR A 72 59.80 31.20 33.74
N VAL A 73 60.50 32.27 33.34
CA VAL A 73 61.94 32.20 33.01
C VAL A 73 62.80 31.88 34.24
N LEU A 74 62.46 32.39 35.43
CA LEU A 74 63.16 32.05 36.67
C LEU A 74 62.87 30.61 37.12
N HIS A 75 61.61 30.20 37.06
CA HIS A 75 61.13 28.87 37.41
C HIS A 75 61.75 27.80 36.51
N ASP A 76 61.70 27.96 35.19
CA ASP A 76 62.34 27.06 34.21
C ASP A 76 63.85 26.88 34.47
N GLN A 77 64.55 27.96 34.87
CA GLN A 77 65.98 27.89 35.21
C GLN A 77 66.23 27.13 36.52
N VAL A 78 65.40 27.36 37.55
CA VAL A 78 65.45 26.62 38.82
C VAL A 78 65.15 25.14 38.58
N GLN A 79 64.12 24.82 37.79
CA GLN A 79 63.72 23.47 37.42
C GLN A 79 64.81 22.75 36.61
N SER A 80 65.39 23.43 35.62
CA SER A 80 66.53 22.93 34.84
C SER A 80 67.77 22.67 35.71
N TRP A 81 67.99 23.45 36.78
CA TRP A 81 69.06 23.19 37.75
C TRP A 81 68.78 21.94 38.60
N ILE A 82 67.68 21.94 39.36
CA ILE A 82 67.41 20.91 40.39
C ILE A 82 67.10 19.52 39.81
N THR A 83 66.66 19.45 38.55
CA THR A 83 66.50 18.17 37.82
C THR A 83 67.77 17.72 37.10
N SER A 84 68.81 18.56 37.01
CA SER A 84 70.06 18.20 36.32
C SER A 84 70.89 17.16 37.11
N PRO A 85 71.66 16.29 36.43
CA PRO A 85 72.51 15.31 37.12
C PRO A 85 73.59 15.91 38.04
N LEU A 86 73.98 17.17 37.81
CA LEU A 86 74.94 17.90 38.66
C LEU A 86 74.23 18.57 39.84
N GLY A 87 73.10 19.26 39.58
CA GLY A 87 72.25 19.87 40.62
C GLY A 87 71.83 18.83 41.65
N LEU A 88 71.22 17.73 41.22
CA LEU A 88 70.85 16.60 42.10
C LEU A 88 71.99 16.13 43.00
N GLN A 89 73.25 16.16 42.56
CA GLN A 89 74.39 15.70 43.36
C GLN A 89 74.80 16.74 44.44
N ILE A 90 74.71 18.02 44.09
CA ILE A 90 74.98 19.15 44.98
C ILE A 90 73.84 19.33 45.98
N ASP A 91 72.60 19.35 45.51
CA ASP A 91 71.39 19.60 46.29
C ASP A 91 71.17 18.48 47.33
N ASN A 92 71.38 17.21 46.95
CA ASN A 92 71.37 16.10 47.92
C ASN A 92 72.45 16.24 49.01
N THR A 93 73.60 16.85 48.69
CA THR A 93 74.65 17.11 49.69
C THR A 93 74.25 18.25 50.63
N ILE A 94 73.64 19.33 50.10
CA ILE A 94 73.11 20.45 50.88
C ILE A 94 71.99 19.98 51.82
N ASN A 95 71.03 19.20 51.32
CA ASN A 95 69.92 18.64 52.11
C ASN A 95 70.42 17.74 53.25
N GLN A 96 71.40 16.87 52.98
CA GLN A 96 72.02 16.02 54.01
C GLN A 96 72.80 16.83 55.07
N LEU A 97 73.52 17.87 54.67
CA LEU A 97 74.25 18.75 55.60
C LEU A 97 73.31 19.59 56.47
N ALA A 98 72.18 20.03 55.92
CA ALA A 98 71.17 20.80 56.64
C ALA A 98 70.28 19.94 57.54
N GLY A 99 70.20 18.62 57.29
CA GLY A 99 69.24 17.74 57.96
C GLY A 99 67.78 18.03 57.59
N ALA A 100 67.54 18.71 56.46
CA ALA A 100 66.25 19.18 56.01
C ALA A 100 66.17 19.15 54.48
N TYR A 101 64.96 19.00 53.93
CA TYR A 101 64.72 19.08 52.49
C TYR A 101 64.61 20.55 52.08
N LEU A 102 65.71 21.14 51.59
CA LEU A 102 65.83 22.57 51.26
C LEU A 102 65.71 22.84 49.77
N ILE A 103 66.28 21.97 48.92
CA ILE A 103 66.35 22.15 47.47
C ILE A 103 65.96 20.84 46.78
N GLY A 104 65.01 20.91 45.83
CA GLY A 104 64.51 19.79 45.02
C GLY A 104 62.99 19.73 44.99
N ASN A 105 62.44 19.14 43.92
CA ASN A 105 60.98 18.96 43.79
C ASN A 105 60.46 17.88 44.73
N GLY A 106 59.21 18.03 45.13
CA GLY A 106 58.45 16.98 45.77
C GLY A 106 58.37 15.73 44.90
N ILE A 107 58.29 14.56 45.56
CA ILE A 107 58.12 13.28 44.87
C ILE A 107 56.65 13.15 44.44
N ASP A 108 56.39 12.88 43.17
CA ASP A 108 55.04 12.66 42.67
C ASP A 108 54.34 11.48 43.36
N GLY A 109 53.03 11.58 43.46
CA GLY A 109 52.16 10.58 44.01
C GLY A 109 52.27 9.24 43.27
N THR A 110 52.07 8.16 44.01
CA THR A 110 52.00 6.79 43.49
C THR A 110 50.74 6.10 43.99
N VAL A 111 50.37 4.96 43.40
CA VAL A 111 49.19 4.19 43.84
C VAL A 111 49.19 3.86 45.34
N ASP A 112 50.37 3.63 45.93
CA ASP A 112 50.54 3.29 47.35
C ASP A 112 50.67 4.53 48.27
N ASN A 113 51.09 5.66 47.72
CA ASN A 113 51.14 6.95 48.43
C ASN A 113 50.66 8.06 47.48
N PRO A 114 49.34 8.33 47.40
CA PRO A 114 48.77 9.13 46.31
C PRO A 114 49.14 10.61 46.35
N HIS A 115 49.49 11.15 47.51
CA HIS A 115 49.77 12.57 47.65
C HIS A 115 51.17 12.93 47.17
N GLY A 116 51.27 14.01 46.40
CA GLY A 116 52.55 14.62 46.03
C GLY A 116 53.30 15.11 47.26
N GLY A 117 54.61 14.86 47.29
CA GLY A 117 55.50 15.36 48.33
C GLY A 117 55.64 16.88 48.27
N ALA A 118 55.95 17.52 49.40
CA ALA A 118 56.31 18.94 49.40
C ALA A 118 57.67 19.18 48.73
N GLY A 119 57.80 20.31 48.04
CA GLY A 119 59.06 20.80 47.51
C GLY A 119 60.04 21.20 48.60
N GLY A 120 61.31 21.41 48.21
CA GLY A 120 62.36 21.90 49.09
C GLY A 120 62.02 23.27 49.67
N LEU A 121 62.31 23.47 50.95
CA LEU A 121 61.94 24.69 51.71
C LEU A 121 62.38 26.01 51.04
N TRP A 122 63.44 25.99 50.23
CA TRP A 122 63.95 27.16 49.51
C TRP A 122 63.61 27.14 48.03
N PHE A 123 63.86 26.03 47.33
CA PHE A 123 63.64 25.91 45.89
C PHE A 123 63.12 24.52 45.55
N GLY A 124 62.00 24.48 44.84
CA GLY A 124 61.42 23.25 44.30
C GLY A 124 59.91 23.28 44.32
N ASP A 125 59.35 22.65 43.30
CA ASP A 125 57.91 22.51 43.13
C ASP A 125 57.38 21.44 44.07
N GLY A 126 56.08 21.47 44.33
CA GLY A 126 55.40 20.30 44.89
C GLY A 126 55.36 19.17 43.86
N GLY A 127 55.42 17.92 44.33
CA GLY A 127 55.17 16.77 43.46
C GLY A 127 53.70 16.72 43.06
N ASP A 128 53.41 16.16 41.89
CA ASP A 128 52.02 15.98 41.43
C ASP A 128 51.31 14.91 42.26
N GLY A 129 49.98 14.96 42.30
CA GLY A 129 49.15 13.92 42.88
C GLY A 129 48.93 12.74 41.93
N TYR A 130 48.70 11.56 42.49
CA TYR A 130 48.44 10.35 41.69
C TYR A 130 47.01 10.31 41.12
N ASP A 131 46.91 10.09 39.81
CA ASP A 131 45.66 9.82 39.09
C ASP A 131 45.11 8.43 39.44
N GLN A 132 43.94 8.40 40.09
CA GLN A 132 43.32 7.15 40.52
C GLN A 132 42.56 6.46 39.39
N THR A 133 42.96 5.23 39.10
CA THR A 133 42.22 4.35 38.17
C THR A 133 41.21 3.43 38.88
N LEU A 134 41.22 3.38 40.21
CA LEU A 134 40.32 2.54 41.01
C LEU A 134 39.06 3.33 41.43
N ALA A 135 37.89 2.80 41.09
CA ALA A 135 36.60 3.40 41.43
C ALA A 135 36.44 3.64 42.95
N GLY A 136 35.89 4.80 43.31
CA GLY A 136 35.67 5.21 44.70
C GLY A 136 36.92 5.74 45.44
N VAL A 137 38.08 5.83 44.79
CA VAL A 137 39.32 6.37 45.39
C VAL A 137 39.58 7.78 44.87
N ALA A 138 39.71 8.74 45.79
CA ALA A 138 39.95 10.14 45.46
C ALA A 138 41.37 10.37 44.96
N GLY A 139 41.51 11.30 44.02
CA GLY A 139 42.79 11.67 43.41
C GLY A 139 43.79 12.19 44.45
N GLY A 140 45.07 11.99 44.18
CA GLY A 140 46.13 12.50 45.04
C GLY A 140 46.12 14.02 45.12
N ASN A 141 46.11 14.60 46.32
CA ASN A 141 46.44 16.03 46.46
C ASN A 141 47.88 16.29 45.98
N GLY A 142 48.09 17.41 45.29
CA GLY A 142 49.41 17.90 44.92
C GLY A 142 50.19 18.43 46.12
N GLY A 143 51.52 18.37 46.03
CA GLY A 143 52.42 18.87 47.06
C GLY A 143 52.50 20.40 47.10
N ALA A 144 52.75 20.98 48.27
CA ALA A 144 53.06 22.41 48.36
C ALA A 144 54.53 22.68 47.99
N ALA A 145 54.78 23.80 47.31
CA ALA A 145 56.13 24.32 47.09
C ALA A 145 56.69 25.01 48.36
N GLY A 146 58.00 25.29 48.34
CA GLY A 146 58.71 25.97 49.43
C GLY A 146 58.64 27.49 49.36
N MET A 147 59.80 28.15 49.27
CA MET A 147 59.91 29.60 49.12
C MET A 147 59.72 30.03 47.65
N PHE A 148 60.40 29.34 46.73
CA PHE A 148 60.24 29.45 45.29
C PHE A 148 59.84 28.10 44.68
N GLY A 149 58.78 28.09 43.87
CA GLY A 149 58.29 26.92 43.15
C GLY A 149 56.78 26.92 43.00
N ASP A 150 56.29 26.17 42.01
CA ASP A 150 54.86 25.96 41.78
C ASP A 150 54.34 24.78 42.63
N GLY A 151 53.10 24.91 43.11
CA GLY A 151 52.43 23.78 43.76
C GLY A 151 52.16 22.68 42.75
N GLY A 152 52.33 21.42 43.16
CA GLY A 152 52.04 20.27 42.29
C GLY A 152 50.57 20.18 41.94
N ALA A 153 50.23 19.63 40.78
CA ALA A 153 48.85 19.38 40.39
C ALA A 153 48.19 18.36 41.33
N GLY A 154 46.89 18.48 41.56
CA GLY A 154 46.09 17.40 42.09
C GLY A 154 45.84 16.36 41.01
N GLY A 155 45.97 15.08 41.36
CA GLY A 155 45.66 13.96 40.47
C GLY A 155 44.16 13.73 40.32
N ASP A 156 43.78 13.07 39.24
CA ASP A 156 42.39 12.75 38.90
C ASP A 156 41.77 11.72 39.87
N GLY A 157 40.48 11.88 40.14
CA GLY A 157 39.69 10.95 40.94
C GLY A 157 39.26 9.72 40.16
N GLY A 158 39.32 8.54 40.79
CA GLY A 158 38.76 7.33 40.23
C GLY A 158 37.24 7.38 40.19
N ALA A 159 36.60 6.61 39.31
CA ALA A 159 35.17 6.69 39.05
C ALA A 159 34.31 6.81 40.34
N GLY A 160 33.54 7.89 40.45
CA GLY A 160 32.70 8.24 41.60
C GLY A 160 33.40 8.93 42.77
N ALA A 161 34.69 9.29 42.66
CA ALA A 161 35.46 9.96 43.71
C ALA A 161 36.11 11.27 43.22
N ALA A 162 36.30 12.22 44.15
CA ALA A 162 36.75 13.58 43.81
C ALA A 162 38.21 13.62 43.33
N GLY A 163 38.53 14.63 42.52
CA GLY A 163 39.91 14.95 42.17
C GLY A 163 40.67 15.51 43.36
N GLY A 164 41.99 15.30 43.38
CA GLY A 164 42.87 15.85 44.41
C GLY A 164 42.95 17.38 44.33
N ILE A 165 43.15 18.05 45.47
CA ILE A 165 43.39 19.49 45.46
C ILE A 165 44.80 19.79 44.93
N GLY A 166 44.95 20.89 44.20
CA GLY A 166 46.25 21.41 43.80
C GLY A 166 47.07 21.89 45.01
N GLY A 167 48.37 21.75 44.91
CA GLY A 167 49.31 22.18 45.93
C GLY A 167 49.45 23.70 46.03
N ALA A 168 49.79 24.21 47.21
CA ALA A 168 50.04 25.64 47.38
C ALA A 168 51.35 26.07 46.70
N GLY A 169 51.32 27.22 46.04
CA GLY A 169 52.50 27.86 45.45
C GLY A 169 53.43 28.46 46.48
N GLY A 170 54.69 28.70 46.09
CA GLY A 170 55.74 29.18 46.98
C GLY A 170 55.37 30.44 47.77
N TRP A 171 55.76 30.49 49.06
CA TRP A 171 55.35 31.59 49.94
C TRP A 171 56.00 32.95 49.60
N PHE A 172 57.12 32.95 48.89
CA PHE A 172 57.71 34.17 48.35
C PHE A 172 57.25 34.40 46.91
N MET A 173 57.40 33.37 46.06
CA MET A 173 57.04 33.43 44.65
C MET A 173 56.66 32.03 44.13
N GLY A 174 55.49 31.91 43.51
CA GLY A 174 55.01 30.63 42.98
C GLY A 174 53.50 30.59 42.72
N ASN A 175 53.10 29.91 41.66
CA ASN A 175 51.70 29.64 41.35
C ASN A 175 51.20 28.44 42.17
N GLY A 176 49.91 28.42 42.48
CA GLY A 176 49.26 27.23 42.99
C GLY A 176 49.03 26.20 41.88
N GLY A 177 49.13 24.92 42.22
CA GLY A 177 48.89 23.81 41.29
C GLY A 177 47.44 23.71 40.86
N ALA A 178 47.17 23.15 39.68
CA ALA A 178 45.81 22.87 39.25
C ALA A 178 45.16 21.78 40.13
N GLY A 179 43.85 21.84 40.33
CA GLY A 179 43.09 20.74 40.94
C GLY A 179 42.83 19.62 39.93
N GLY A 180 42.84 18.38 40.38
CA GLY A 180 42.57 17.21 39.53
C GLY A 180 41.09 17.09 39.15
N ALA A 181 40.79 16.39 38.06
CA ALA A 181 39.42 16.14 37.64
C ALA A 181 38.69 15.19 38.60
N GLY A 182 37.39 15.41 38.77
CA GLY A 182 36.51 14.48 39.47
C GLY A 182 36.25 13.23 38.64
N GLY A 183 36.22 12.07 39.29
CA GLY A 183 35.95 10.79 38.63
C GLY A 183 34.53 10.68 38.09
N GLU A 184 34.42 10.07 36.91
CA GLU A 184 33.18 9.70 36.22
C GLU A 184 32.21 8.91 37.11
N GLY A 185 30.91 9.21 37.02
CA GLY A 185 29.87 8.52 37.77
C GLY A 185 29.70 7.06 37.34
N VAL A 186 29.61 6.15 38.31
CA VAL A 186 29.14 4.77 38.06
C VAL A 186 27.67 4.79 37.60
N LEU A 187 27.16 3.70 37.01
CA LEU A 187 25.77 3.62 36.48
C LEU A 187 24.72 4.20 37.45
N GLY A 188 23.96 5.20 37.00
CA GLY A 188 22.97 5.98 37.74
C GLY A 188 23.51 6.92 38.83
N GLY A 189 24.81 6.85 39.12
CA GLY A 189 25.51 7.67 40.10
C GLY A 189 25.95 9.03 39.53
N ALA A 190 26.04 10.03 40.41
CA ALA A 190 26.60 11.32 40.06
C ALA A 190 28.10 11.23 39.75
N GLY A 191 28.57 12.08 38.84
CA GLY A 191 30.00 12.36 38.69
C GLY A 191 30.54 13.10 39.92
N ALA A 192 31.80 12.87 40.25
CA ALA A 192 32.42 13.48 41.40
C ALA A 192 32.93 14.90 41.12
N THR A 193 33.15 15.66 42.19
CA THR A 193 33.63 17.04 42.09
C THR A 193 35.10 17.10 41.68
N GLY A 194 35.46 18.09 40.85
CA GLY A 194 36.85 18.44 40.60
C GLY A 194 37.52 18.97 41.88
N GLY A 195 38.82 18.74 41.99
CA GLY A 195 39.65 19.26 43.07
C GLY A 195 39.76 20.79 42.99
N ALA A 196 39.91 21.44 44.14
CA ALA A 196 40.22 22.87 44.17
C ALA A 196 41.63 23.11 43.60
N GLY A 197 41.81 24.22 42.89
CA GLY A 197 43.15 24.72 42.57
C GLY A 197 43.86 25.19 43.84
N GLY A 198 45.18 25.03 43.87
CA GLY A 198 46.01 25.45 45.00
C GLY A 198 46.10 26.97 45.12
N ASP A 199 46.23 27.46 46.36
CA ASP A 199 46.43 28.88 46.61
C ASP A 199 47.88 29.30 46.34
N ALA A 200 48.07 30.52 45.81
CA ALA A 200 49.37 31.18 45.79
C ALA A 200 49.52 32.06 47.05
N LEU A 201 50.31 31.58 48.00
CA LEU A 201 50.61 32.32 49.25
C LEU A 201 51.46 33.57 48.98
N ALA A 202 52.41 33.45 48.05
CA ALA A 202 53.22 34.47 47.39
C ALA A 202 53.22 35.91 47.97
N TRP A 203 54.36 36.31 48.53
CA TRP A 203 54.64 37.70 48.90
C TRP A 203 54.93 38.61 47.70
N PHE A 204 55.59 38.12 46.65
CA PHE A 204 55.92 38.91 45.47
C PHE A 204 54.96 38.66 44.31
N PHE A 205 54.96 37.43 43.77
CA PHE A 205 54.14 37.02 42.63
C PHE A 205 53.65 35.58 42.78
N GLY A 206 52.37 35.35 42.52
CA GLY A 206 51.83 34.00 42.37
C GLY A 206 50.35 34.00 42.01
N ASN A 207 49.99 33.26 40.96
CA ASN A 207 48.60 33.05 40.58
C ASN A 207 48.02 31.83 41.28
N GLY A 208 46.75 31.91 41.67
CA GLY A 208 46.04 30.73 42.16
C GLY A 208 45.86 29.71 41.04
N GLY A 209 45.93 28.42 41.39
CA GLY A 209 45.76 27.32 40.44
C GLY A 209 44.34 27.21 39.91
N ALA A 210 44.16 26.67 38.71
CA ALA A 210 42.82 26.39 38.19
C ALA A 210 42.14 25.26 38.97
N GLY A 211 40.82 25.35 39.18
CA GLY A 211 40.02 24.25 39.71
C GLY A 211 39.85 23.13 38.68
N GLY A 212 39.85 21.89 39.13
CA GLY A 212 39.67 20.72 38.26
C GLY A 212 38.25 20.61 37.72
N ALA A 213 38.08 19.93 36.58
CA ALA A 213 36.74 19.66 36.03
C ALA A 213 35.96 18.68 36.92
N GLY A 214 34.64 18.81 37.00
CA GLY A 214 33.78 17.77 37.56
C GLY A 214 33.64 16.60 36.58
N GLY A 215 33.61 15.37 37.10
CA GLY A 215 33.38 14.17 36.28
C GLY A 215 31.96 14.13 35.73
N ALA A 216 31.74 13.48 34.58
CA ALA A 216 30.38 13.33 34.07
C ALA A 216 29.56 12.31 34.89
N GLY A 217 28.24 12.40 34.81
CA GLY A 217 27.31 11.48 35.49
C GLY A 217 27.19 10.14 34.77
N GLY A 218 26.95 9.07 35.51
CA GLY A 218 26.78 7.74 34.93
C GLY A 218 25.45 7.57 34.20
N ALA A 219 25.42 6.77 33.14
CA ALA A 219 24.19 6.43 32.42
C ALA A 219 23.15 5.74 33.34
N GLY A 220 21.86 5.96 33.07
CA GLY A 220 20.75 5.48 33.91
C GLY A 220 20.81 3.97 34.20
N ALA A 221 20.80 3.61 35.48
CA ALA A 221 21.12 2.25 35.95
C ALA A 221 20.08 1.17 35.62
N ALA A 222 18.90 1.55 35.14
CA ALA A 222 17.80 0.65 34.84
C ALA A 222 16.94 1.18 33.68
N VAL A 223 16.04 0.33 33.19
CA VAL A 223 15.07 0.68 32.15
C VAL A 223 14.24 1.91 32.57
N GLY A 224 14.21 2.94 31.73
CA GLY A 224 13.52 4.21 31.99
C GLY A 224 14.12 5.08 33.12
N ALA A 225 15.27 4.72 33.70
CA ALA A 225 15.86 5.47 34.82
C ALA A 225 16.53 6.78 34.37
N THR A 226 16.49 7.80 35.23
CA THR A 226 17.25 9.05 35.03
C THR A 226 18.76 8.79 35.04
N GLY A 227 19.51 9.45 34.15
CA GLY A 227 20.98 9.51 34.22
C GLY A 227 21.47 10.26 35.45
N GLY A 228 22.68 9.93 35.92
CA GLY A 228 23.33 10.59 37.05
C GLY A 228 23.69 12.05 36.74
N THR A 229 23.76 12.91 37.76
CA THR A 229 24.15 14.31 37.58
C THR A 229 25.65 14.44 37.35
N GLY A 230 26.09 15.38 36.51
CA GLY A 230 27.49 15.74 36.40
C GLY A 230 28.03 16.33 37.71
N GLY A 231 29.31 16.09 38.01
CA GLY A 231 29.99 16.63 39.19
C GLY A 231 30.25 18.12 39.09
N ALA A 232 30.36 18.81 40.23
CA ALA A 232 30.72 20.22 40.22
C ALA A 232 32.19 20.42 39.83
N GLY A 233 32.49 21.51 39.11
CA GLY A 233 33.86 21.95 38.91
C GLY A 233 34.48 22.43 40.23
N GLY A 234 35.77 22.18 40.41
CA GLY A 234 36.54 22.65 41.55
C GLY A 234 36.67 24.18 41.56
N VAL A 235 36.80 24.77 42.73
CA VAL A 235 37.07 26.21 42.85
C VAL A 235 38.51 26.53 42.40
N GLY A 236 38.71 27.67 41.76
CA GLY A 236 40.05 28.19 41.51
C GLY A 236 40.72 28.66 42.81
N GLY A 237 42.02 28.47 42.92
CA GLY A 237 42.81 28.90 44.07
C GLY A 237 42.94 30.41 44.18
N VAL A 238 43.21 30.91 45.39
CA VAL A 238 43.41 32.34 45.67
C VAL A 238 44.75 32.81 45.12
N GLY A 239 44.75 33.95 44.43
CA GLY A 239 45.97 34.64 43.98
C GLY A 239 46.47 35.64 45.01
N GLY A 240 47.78 35.66 45.27
CA GLY A 240 48.43 36.63 46.16
C GLY A 240 47.82 36.69 47.57
N ALA A 241 47.69 35.55 48.26
CA ALA A 241 46.96 35.46 49.52
C ALA A 241 47.63 36.17 50.73
N SER A 242 48.82 36.75 50.56
CA SER A 242 49.52 37.52 51.60
C SER A 242 48.98 38.94 51.77
N LEU A 243 48.93 39.42 53.03
CA LEU A 243 48.52 40.78 53.43
C LEU A 243 49.33 41.92 52.77
N THR A 244 50.43 41.61 52.09
CA THR A 244 51.31 42.56 51.40
C THR A 244 51.73 42.08 50.00
N ALA A 245 50.97 41.13 49.41
CA ALA A 245 51.26 40.62 48.08
C ALA A 245 51.28 41.75 47.04
N GLN A 246 52.26 41.72 46.13
CA GLN A 246 52.38 42.74 45.08
C GLN A 246 51.61 42.36 43.79
N PHE A 247 51.66 41.08 43.39
CA PHE A 247 51.05 40.60 42.14
C PHE A 247 50.45 39.19 42.29
N GLY A 248 49.32 38.93 41.62
CA GLY A 248 48.71 37.58 41.58
C GLY A 248 47.22 37.59 41.21
N ASN A 249 46.86 36.85 40.17
CA ASN A 249 45.48 36.63 39.76
C ASN A 249 44.89 35.40 40.47
N GLY A 250 43.60 35.44 40.76
CA GLY A 250 42.87 34.25 41.21
C GLY A 250 42.75 33.21 40.10
N GLY A 251 42.82 31.92 40.46
CA GLY A 251 42.72 30.82 39.51
C GLY A 251 41.33 30.70 38.89
N GLN A 252 41.25 30.13 37.69
CA GLN A 252 39.96 29.89 37.04
C GLN A 252 39.17 28.79 37.77
N GLY A 253 37.85 28.93 37.85
CA GLY A 253 36.99 27.84 38.32
C GLY A 253 36.92 26.71 37.29
N GLY A 254 36.91 25.46 37.76
CA GLY A 254 36.80 24.28 36.90
C GLY A 254 35.42 24.16 36.25
N THR A 255 35.35 23.49 35.10
CA THR A 255 34.06 23.25 34.43
C THR A 255 33.24 22.19 35.16
N GLY A 256 31.92 22.35 35.20
CA GLY A 256 31.01 21.29 35.65
C GLY A 256 30.99 20.10 34.68
N GLY A 257 30.82 18.90 35.23
CA GLY A 257 30.75 17.66 34.45
C GLY A 257 29.45 17.52 33.66
N ILE A 258 29.48 16.72 32.59
CA ILE A 258 28.30 16.46 31.76
C ILE A 258 27.31 15.56 32.52
N GLY A 259 25.99 15.75 32.35
CA GLY A 259 25.00 14.83 32.90
C GLY A 259 25.02 13.46 32.20
N GLY A 260 24.74 12.39 32.94
CA GLY A 260 24.66 11.04 32.38
C GLY A 260 23.46 10.84 31.48
N THR A 261 23.54 9.89 30.54
CA THR A 261 22.42 9.58 29.64
C THR A 261 21.27 8.89 30.38
N GLY A 262 20.04 9.11 29.95
CA GLY A 262 18.88 8.36 30.45
C GLY A 262 18.92 6.88 30.06
N GLY A 263 18.33 6.02 30.89
CA GLY A 263 18.20 4.59 30.61
C GLY A 263 17.17 4.31 29.50
N VAL A 264 17.42 3.29 28.68
CA VAL A 264 16.53 2.89 27.56
C VAL A 264 15.16 2.42 28.09
N GLY A 265 14.08 2.69 27.35
CA GLY A 265 12.72 2.26 27.65
C GLY A 265 12.49 0.76 27.42
N ARG A 266 11.50 0.17 28.11
CA ARG A 266 11.25 -1.29 28.00
C ARG A 266 10.70 -1.61 26.62
N THR A 267 11.19 -2.64 25.94
CA THR A 267 10.38 -3.26 24.88
C THR A 267 9.12 -3.85 25.51
N GLY A 268 7.96 -3.61 24.90
CA GLY A 268 6.72 -4.30 25.27
C GLY A 268 6.91 -5.81 25.20
N SER A 269 6.22 -6.55 26.08
CA SER A 269 6.09 -8.00 25.93
C SER A 269 5.12 -8.29 24.79
N ASP A 270 5.42 -9.32 24.01
CA ASP A 270 4.45 -9.87 23.06
C ASP A 270 3.21 -10.39 23.82
N GLY A 271 2.04 -10.17 23.25
CA GLY A 271 0.77 -10.69 23.75
C GLY A 271 0.76 -12.22 23.65
N THR A 272 0.21 -12.87 24.66
CA THR A 272 -0.01 -14.31 24.64
C THR A 272 -1.10 -14.69 23.63
N ALA A 273 -0.96 -15.88 23.03
CA ALA A 273 -2.09 -16.52 22.37
C ALA A 273 -3.23 -16.67 23.39
N ALA A 274 -4.46 -16.50 22.91
CA ALA A 274 -5.61 -16.24 23.75
C ALA A 274 -5.89 -17.32 24.82
N THR A 275 -6.52 -16.92 25.93
CA THR A 275 -6.76 -17.83 27.08
C THR A 275 -8.17 -17.78 27.66
N ILE A 276 -9.08 -16.93 27.14
CA ILE A 276 -10.42 -16.69 27.73
C ILE A 276 -11.52 -16.72 26.66
N ALA A 277 -12.48 -17.64 26.85
CA ALA A 277 -13.60 -17.93 25.94
C ALA A 277 -14.29 -16.66 25.39
N GLY A 278 -14.21 -16.46 24.07
CA GLY A 278 -14.81 -15.33 23.35
C GLY A 278 -13.93 -14.09 23.20
N GLY A 279 -12.67 -14.12 23.67
CA GLY A 279 -11.67 -13.10 23.37
C GLY A 279 -10.98 -13.28 22.02
N ALA A 280 -10.09 -12.34 21.69
CA ALA A 280 -9.03 -12.47 20.68
C ALA A 280 -7.70 -12.87 21.36
N GLY A 281 -6.63 -13.04 20.58
CA GLY A 281 -5.25 -13.03 21.11
C GLY A 281 -4.98 -11.79 21.96
N ASP A 282 -4.12 -11.90 22.97
CA ASP A 282 -3.85 -10.75 23.85
C ASP A 282 -3.12 -9.65 23.08
N ARG A 283 -3.42 -8.39 23.41
CA ARG A 283 -2.71 -7.22 22.88
C ARG A 283 -1.26 -7.25 23.37
N GLY A 284 -0.29 -6.95 22.50
CA GLY A 284 1.09 -6.73 22.93
C GLY A 284 1.23 -5.48 23.81
N ASP A 285 2.09 -5.53 24.83
CA ASP A 285 2.31 -4.36 25.69
C ASP A 285 2.87 -3.19 24.88
N ASP A 286 2.54 -1.96 25.28
CA ASP A 286 3.20 -0.77 24.75
C ASP A 286 4.67 -0.70 25.19
N GLY A 287 5.51 -0.08 24.35
CA GLY A 287 6.90 0.23 24.66
C GLY A 287 7.02 1.24 25.79
N GLY A 288 7.89 0.96 26.74
CA GLY A 288 8.21 1.86 27.84
C GLY A 288 8.93 3.12 27.36
N THR A 289 8.75 4.20 28.11
CA THR A 289 9.41 5.49 27.87
C THR A 289 10.90 5.41 28.18
N GLY A 290 11.72 6.10 27.39
CA GLY A 290 13.11 6.36 27.73
C GLY A 290 13.24 7.23 28.99
N GLY A 291 14.28 7.00 29.78
CA GLY A 291 14.56 7.74 31.00
C GLY A 291 15.11 9.14 30.71
N THR A 292 15.03 10.06 31.66
CA THR A 292 15.53 11.42 31.45
C THR A 292 17.06 11.48 31.53
N GLY A 293 17.70 12.37 30.78
CA GLY A 293 19.10 12.69 31.00
C GLY A 293 19.33 13.29 32.38
N GLY A 294 20.50 13.03 32.97
CA GLY A 294 20.94 13.66 34.21
C GLY A 294 21.29 15.13 34.00
N THR A 295 21.23 15.94 35.06
CA THR A 295 21.60 17.36 34.94
C THR A 295 23.10 17.53 34.84
N GLY A 296 23.57 18.54 34.11
CA GLY A 296 24.97 18.95 34.13
C GLY A 296 25.39 19.49 35.49
N GLY A 297 26.66 19.30 35.83
CA GLY A 297 27.25 19.81 37.06
C GLY A 297 27.45 21.32 37.03
N VAL A 298 27.47 21.96 38.20
CA VAL A 298 27.75 23.40 38.30
C VAL A 298 29.22 23.69 38.04
N GLY A 299 29.52 24.82 37.39
CA GLY A 299 30.88 25.32 37.24
C GLY A 299 31.44 25.80 38.57
N GLY A 300 32.73 25.58 38.79
CA GLY A 300 33.45 26.04 39.97
C GLY A 300 33.58 27.57 40.00
N ALA A 301 33.64 28.15 41.20
CA ALA A 301 33.91 29.58 41.34
C ALA A 301 35.37 29.90 40.98
N GLY A 302 35.61 31.05 40.35
CA GLY A 302 36.95 31.61 40.19
C GLY A 302 37.52 32.06 41.52
N GLY A 303 38.82 31.85 41.70
CA GLY A 303 39.55 32.21 42.90
C GLY A 303 39.56 33.72 43.15
N ALA A 304 39.56 34.10 44.42
CA ALA A 304 39.71 35.50 44.80
C ALA A 304 41.13 36.01 44.49
N SER A 305 41.26 37.30 44.15
CA SER A 305 42.49 38.03 44.44
C SER A 305 42.25 38.75 45.77
N ALA A 306 43.04 38.43 46.79
CA ALA A 306 42.69 38.79 48.17
C ALA A 306 42.74 40.31 48.38
N HIS A 307 43.88 40.95 48.09
CA HIS A 307 44.07 42.41 48.16
C HIS A 307 45.19 42.88 47.22
N GLY A 308 44.96 43.97 46.48
CA GLY A 308 46.00 44.66 45.69
C GLY A 308 45.44 45.33 44.44
N THR A 309 46.00 46.47 44.02
CA THR A 309 45.56 47.24 42.84
C THR A 309 45.96 46.63 41.49
N ALA A 310 46.44 45.37 41.46
CA ALA A 310 47.04 44.74 40.27
C ALA A 310 46.64 43.26 40.05
N GLY A 311 45.71 42.71 40.83
CA GLY A 311 45.26 41.31 40.70
C GLY A 311 43.78 41.20 40.31
N LEU A 312 43.48 40.41 39.28
CA LEU A 312 42.12 40.09 38.86
C LEU A 312 41.61 38.86 39.63
N GLN A 313 40.32 38.88 40.00
CA GLN A 313 39.61 37.67 40.40
C GLN A 313 39.57 36.69 39.22
N GLY A 314 39.69 35.39 39.48
CA GLY A 314 39.55 34.37 38.46
C GLY A 314 38.16 34.37 37.81
N VAL A 315 38.08 33.93 36.56
CA VAL A 315 36.79 33.69 35.89
C VAL A 315 36.10 32.45 36.48
N GLY A 316 34.77 32.47 36.51
CA GLY A 316 33.99 31.30 36.91
C GLY A 316 33.98 30.23 35.82
N GLY A 317 34.05 28.97 36.23
CA GLY A 317 34.00 27.83 35.31
C GLY A 317 32.63 27.69 34.65
N ALA A 318 32.59 27.19 33.42
CA ALA A 318 31.32 26.91 32.74
C ALA A 318 30.56 25.75 33.44
N GLY A 319 29.23 25.82 33.44
CA GLY A 319 28.39 24.70 33.86
C GLY A 319 28.41 23.59 32.82
N GLY A 320 28.36 22.34 33.26
CA GLY A 320 28.33 21.18 32.38
C GLY A 320 27.02 21.07 31.61
N THR A 321 27.04 20.45 30.43
CA THR A 321 25.80 20.19 29.68
C THR A 321 24.97 19.10 30.35
N GLY A 322 23.66 19.16 30.22
CA GLY A 322 22.79 18.06 30.60
C GLY A 322 23.03 16.82 29.75
N GLY A 323 22.77 15.64 30.30
CA GLY A 323 22.85 14.38 29.58
C GLY A 323 21.71 14.21 28.59
N THR A 324 21.89 13.37 27.57
CA THR A 324 20.80 13.04 26.64
C THR A 324 19.73 12.21 27.35
N GLY A 325 18.50 12.28 26.87
CA GLY A 325 17.48 11.30 27.24
C GLY A 325 17.86 9.88 26.80
N GLY A 326 17.19 8.89 27.37
CA GLY A 326 17.28 7.49 26.98
C GLY A 326 16.35 7.18 25.81
N ASP A 327 16.72 6.16 25.04
CA ASP A 327 15.97 5.73 23.86
C ASP A 327 14.59 5.13 24.26
N PRO A 328 13.55 5.28 23.43
CA PRO A 328 12.26 4.60 23.62
C PRO A 328 12.34 3.08 23.43
N GLY A 329 11.40 2.34 24.03
CA GLY A 329 11.18 0.93 23.71
C GLY A 329 10.20 0.72 22.54
N ASN A 330 10.34 -0.37 21.80
CA ASN A 330 9.32 -0.83 20.83
C ASN A 330 8.10 -1.41 21.55
N GLY A 331 6.93 -1.38 20.92
CA GLY A 331 5.76 -2.16 21.36
C GLY A 331 5.94 -3.66 21.09
N GLY A 332 5.27 -4.50 21.89
CA GLY A 332 5.24 -5.95 21.69
C GLY A 332 4.29 -6.37 20.58
N ARG A 333 4.53 -7.53 19.96
CA ARG A 333 3.62 -8.10 18.96
C ARG A 333 2.31 -8.56 19.61
N GLY A 334 1.18 -8.47 18.91
CA GLY A 334 -0.07 -9.08 19.35
C GLY A 334 -0.04 -10.62 19.31
N GLY A 335 -0.74 -11.28 20.23
CA GLY A 335 -0.80 -12.74 20.27
C GLY A 335 -1.58 -13.32 19.09
N ASP A 336 -1.10 -14.41 18.49
CA ASP A 336 -1.84 -15.11 17.43
C ASP A 336 -3.15 -15.73 17.99
N GLY A 337 -4.20 -15.79 17.17
CA GLY A 337 -5.48 -16.40 17.52
C GLY A 337 -5.44 -17.94 17.57
N ASP A 338 -6.43 -18.53 18.25
CA ASP A 338 -6.57 -19.98 18.43
C ASP A 338 -7.96 -20.54 18.07
N ALA A 339 -8.15 -21.86 18.21
CA ALA A 339 -9.40 -22.55 17.87
C ALA A 339 -10.65 -22.15 18.67
N THR A 340 -10.45 -21.52 19.83
CA THR A 340 -11.48 -20.96 20.72
C THR A 340 -11.58 -19.43 20.63
N HIS A 341 -10.56 -18.78 20.10
CA HIS A 341 -10.35 -17.33 20.06
C HIS A 341 -9.75 -16.95 18.70
N PRO A 342 -10.53 -17.02 17.61
CA PRO A 342 -9.94 -17.08 16.28
C PRO A 342 -9.22 -15.78 15.90
N ASP A 343 -9.67 -14.62 16.36
CA ASP A 343 -9.06 -13.33 16.01
C ASP A 343 -7.71 -13.12 16.74
N GLY A 344 -6.70 -12.61 16.02
CA GLY A 344 -5.40 -12.24 16.56
C GLY A 344 -5.44 -10.92 17.34
N GLY A 345 -4.54 -10.78 18.31
CA GLY A 345 -4.39 -9.60 19.15
C GLY A 345 -3.74 -8.42 18.43
N ALA A 346 -4.04 -7.20 18.84
CA ALA A 346 -3.40 -6.00 18.31
C ALA A 346 -1.94 -5.85 18.83
N GLY A 347 -1.07 -5.25 18.03
CA GLY A 347 0.28 -4.88 18.43
C GLY A 347 0.31 -3.70 19.40
N GLY A 348 1.30 -3.72 20.29
CA GLY A 348 1.58 -2.65 21.26
C GLY A 348 2.13 -1.39 20.59
N SER A 349 1.87 -0.23 21.18
CA SER A 349 2.37 1.07 20.72
C SER A 349 3.87 1.21 20.98
N GLY A 350 4.58 1.97 20.16
CA GLY A 350 5.95 2.38 20.46
C GLY A 350 6.03 3.37 21.63
N GLY A 351 7.07 3.26 22.44
CA GLY A 351 7.33 4.18 23.56
C GLY A 351 7.83 5.56 23.13
N THR A 352 7.80 6.52 24.05
CA THR A 352 8.33 7.88 23.83
C THR A 352 9.78 7.99 24.27
N ALA A 353 10.58 8.78 23.54
CA ALA A 353 11.96 9.07 23.92
C ALA A 353 12.02 9.83 25.26
N GLY A 354 13.10 9.66 26.02
CA GLY A 354 13.34 10.39 27.25
C GLY A 354 13.73 11.84 27.00
N ALA A 355 13.33 12.76 27.89
CA ALA A 355 13.79 14.15 27.82
C ALA A 355 15.27 14.26 28.21
N GLY A 356 16.02 15.16 27.58
CA GLY A 356 17.38 15.50 28.01
C GLY A 356 17.40 16.25 29.35
N GLY A 357 18.50 16.13 30.08
CA GLY A 357 18.68 16.77 31.38
C GLY A 357 18.95 18.28 31.28
N ALA A 358 18.70 19.03 32.36
CA ALA A 358 19.05 20.45 32.41
C ALA A 358 20.58 20.65 32.42
N GLY A 359 21.07 21.72 31.80
CA GLY A 359 22.47 22.12 31.95
C GLY A 359 22.76 22.71 33.33
N GLY A 360 24.00 22.60 33.79
CA GLY A 360 24.45 23.16 35.06
C GLY A 360 24.62 24.67 35.02
N ALA A 361 24.50 25.33 36.18
CA ALA A 361 24.82 26.75 36.29
C ALA A 361 26.34 26.99 36.15
N GLY A 362 26.74 28.10 35.54
CA GLY A 362 28.14 28.53 35.55
C GLY A 362 28.56 29.09 36.92
N GLY A 363 29.84 28.99 37.24
CA GLY A 363 30.41 29.48 38.49
C GLY A 363 30.52 31.00 38.55
N ALA A 364 30.61 31.55 39.76
CA ALA A 364 30.86 32.97 39.97
C ALA A 364 32.35 33.32 39.76
N GLY A 365 32.66 34.54 39.34
CA GLY A 365 34.02 35.03 39.13
C GLY A 365 34.02 36.44 38.52
N SER A 366 35.18 36.95 38.12
CA SER A 366 35.31 38.26 37.45
C SER A 366 34.46 38.37 36.19
N THR A 367 34.33 37.26 35.47
CA THR A 367 33.21 36.97 34.58
C THR A 367 32.57 35.68 35.06
N ALA A 368 31.24 35.65 35.18
CA ALA A 368 30.51 34.43 35.51
C ALA A 368 30.60 33.42 34.36
N GLY A 369 30.76 32.15 34.69
CA GLY A 369 30.80 31.08 33.69
C GLY A 369 29.48 30.95 32.93
N ALA A 370 29.54 30.47 31.69
CA ALA A 370 28.34 30.17 30.94
C ALA A 370 27.53 29.04 31.62
N THR A 371 26.20 29.15 31.62
CA THR A 371 25.32 28.02 31.94
C THR A 371 25.45 26.95 30.86
N GLY A 372 25.57 25.69 31.25
CA GLY A 372 25.60 24.57 30.32
C GLY A 372 24.30 24.45 29.53
N ALA A 373 24.37 23.87 28.33
CA ALA A 373 23.19 23.58 27.54
C ALA A 373 22.36 22.44 28.15
N THR A 374 21.03 22.49 27.97
CA THR A 374 20.15 21.32 28.14
C THR A 374 20.62 20.19 27.21
N GLY A 375 20.62 18.96 27.72
CA GLY A 375 20.85 17.78 26.89
C GLY A 375 19.72 17.56 25.88
N ALA A 376 20.02 16.85 24.81
CA ALA A 376 19.03 16.53 23.77
C ALA A 376 18.12 15.36 24.18
N SER A 377 16.87 15.39 23.72
CA SER A 377 16.08 14.15 23.55
C SER A 377 16.69 13.33 22.40
N PRO A 378 16.69 12.00 22.43
CA PRO A 378 17.02 11.18 21.27
C PRO A 378 16.17 11.59 20.04
N THR A 379 16.83 11.73 18.89
CA THR A 379 16.21 12.14 17.61
C THR A 379 16.36 11.10 16.49
N GLY A 380 16.86 9.91 16.80
CA GLY A 380 17.11 8.85 15.81
C GLY A 380 16.90 7.42 16.32
N ALA A 381 16.60 7.25 17.62
CA ALA A 381 16.12 6.00 18.18
C ALA A 381 14.62 6.14 18.45
N ALA A 382 13.84 5.18 17.98
CA ALA A 382 12.40 5.30 17.91
C ALA A 382 11.70 4.06 18.43
N GLY A 383 10.61 4.26 19.17
CA GLY A 383 9.74 3.17 19.58
C GLY A 383 8.90 2.78 18.38
N ASN A 384 9.19 1.67 17.72
CA ASN A 384 8.32 1.15 16.68
C ASN A 384 7.07 0.52 17.32
N GLY A 385 5.94 0.59 16.62
CA GLY A 385 4.79 -0.22 16.98
C GLY A 385 5.08 -1.71 16.77
N GLY A 386 4.53 -2.56 17.63
CA GLY A 386 4.60 -4.01 17.45
C GLY A 386 3.63 -4.47 16.36
N ASP A 387 3.95 -5.57 15.69
CA ASP A 387 3.06 -6.17 14.68
C ASP A 387 1.78 -6.72 15.33
N GLY A 388 0.72 -6.90 14.53
CA GLY A 388 -0.45 -7.66 14.93
C GLY A 388 -0.19 -9.16 15.06
N GLY A 389 -1.02 -9.83 15.85
CA GLY A 389 -1.15 -11.28 15.85
C GLY A 389 -1.94 -11.76 14.65
N ASN A 390 -1.57 -12.92 14.10
CA ASN A 390 -2.30 -13.54 12.98
C ASN A 390 -3.60 -14.18 13.48
N GLY A 391 -4.60 -14.23 12.61
CA GLY A 391 -5.83 -14.96 12.85
C GLY A 391 -5.66 -16.47 12.76
N TYR A 392 -6.50 -17.21 13.47
CA TYR A 392 -6.48 -18.67 13.49
C TYR A 392 -6.98 -19.27 12.17
N ASN A 393 -6.19 -20.20 11.62
CA ASN A 393 -6.60 -21.07 10.52
C ASN A 393 -7.62 -22.11 11.05
N ALA A 394 -8.87 -21.97 10.64
CA ALA A 394 -9.95 -22.82 11.10
C ALA A 394 -9.74 -24.29 10.70
N THR A 395 -9.96 -25.20 11.66
CA THR A 395 -9.87 -26.67 11.45
C THR A 395 -11.20 -27.37 11.61
N VAL A 396 -12.19 -26.73 12.23
CA VAL A 396 -13.57 -27.23 12.32
C VAL A 396 -14.25 -26.97 10.98
N ALA A 397 -14.56 -28.03 10.24
CA ALA A 397 -15.13 -27.93 8.90
C ALA A 397 -16.36 -27.00 8.81
N GLY A 398 -16.31 -26.05 7.86
CA GLY A 398 -17.26 -24.95 7.67
C GLY A 398 -17.08 -23.73 8.58
N ALA A 399 -16.16 -23.75 9.54
CA ALA A 399 -15.86 -22.57 10.38
C ALA A 399 -14.95 -21.59 9.64
N SER A 400 -15.27 -20.30 9.76
CA SER A 400 -14.45 -19.22 9.21
C SER A 400 -13.13 -19.06 9.97
N GLY A 401 -12.08 -18.65 9.26
CA GLY A 401 -10.82 -18.25 9.87
C GLY A 401 -10.95 -16.95 10.64
N GLY A 402 -10.09 -16.76 11.63
CA GLY A 402 -10.08 -15.55 12.45
C GLY A 402 -9.40 -14.37 11.78
N LYS A 403 -9.71 -13.16 12.22
CA LYS A 403 -9.07 -11.95 11.70
C LYS A 403 -7.65 -11.81 12.22
N GLY A 404 -6.77 -11.18 11.46
CA GLY A 404 -5.52 -10.65 11.99
C GLY A 404 -5.78 -9.43 12.86
N GLY A 405 -4.96 -9.24 13.89
CA GLY A 405 -4.99 -8.05 14.74
C GLY A 405 -4.29 -6.86 14.10
N ASP A 406 -4.67 -5.64 14.48
CA ASP A 406 -4.06 -4.42 13.95
C ASP A 406 -2.62 -4.23 14.49
N GLY A 407 -1.74 -3.64 13.67
CA GLY A 407 -0.41 -3.23 14.08
C GLY A 407 -0.45 -2.03 15.04
N GLY A 408 0.47 -2.00 15.99
CA GLY A 408 0.59 -0.89 16.94
C GLY A 408 1.12 0.39 16.30
N THR A 409 0.77 1.55 16.86
CA THR A 409 1.29 2.83 16.37
C THR A 409 2.75 3.04 16.78
N GLY A 410 3.58 3.59 15.89
CA GLY A 410 4.91 4.06 16.26
C GLY A 410 4.85 5.21 17.27
N GLY A 411 5.85 5.28 18.15
CA GLY A 411 6.16 6.46 18.95
C GLY A 411 6.80 7.56 18.07
N ALA A 412 7.31 8.62 18.69
CA ALA A 412 7.98 9.68 17.94
C ALA A 412 9.18 9.12 17.12
N HIS A 413 9.19 9.39 15.81
CA HIS A 413 10.12 8.85 14.81
C HIS A 413 9.97 7.34 14.53
N GLY A 414 8.95 6.69 15.10
CA GLY A 414 8.74 5.24 15.04
C GLY A 414 7.90 4.82 13.85
N ASN A 415 8.28 3.70 13.23
CA ASN A 415 7.39 3.06 12.26
C ASN A 415 6.18 2.47 12.98
N GLY A 416 5.03 2.45 12.31
CA GLY A 416 3.91 1.61 12.73
C GLY A 416 4.20 0.13 12.51
N GLY A 417 3.67 -0.72 13.39
CA GLY A 417 3.73 -2.17 13.23
C GLY A 417 2.83 -2.64 12.09
N ASN A 418 3.12 -3.77 11.48
CA ASN A 418 2.28 -4.35 10.43
C ASN A 418 1.03 -4.98 11.05
N GLY A 419 -0.08 -4.98 10.32
CA GLY A 419 -1.25 -5.79 10.70
C GLY A 419 -0.97 -7.29 10.51
N GLY A 420 -1.54 -8.11 11.39
CA GLY A 420 -1.46 -9.57 11.27
C GLY A 420 -2.27 -10.09 10.08
N ASP A 421 -1.87 -11.23 9.53
CA ASP A 421 -2.62 -11.90 8.46
C ASP A 421 -3.92 -12.52 9.02
N GLY A 422 -4.99 -12.52 8.24
CA GLY A 422 -6.21 -13.26 8.52
C GLY A 422 -6.03 -14.76 8.32
N GLY A 423 -6.62 -15.53 9.23
CA GLY A 423 -6.59 -16.99 9.18
C GLY A 423 -7.48 -17.57 8.08
N ALA A 424 -7.12 -18.74 7.59
CA ALA A 424 -7.87 -19.45 6.56
C ALA A 424 -9.19 -20.06 7.10
N GLY A 425 -10.21 -20.08 6.26
CA GLY A 425 -11.46 -20.79 6.51
C GLY A 425 -11.32 -22.31 6.31
N ALA A 426 -12.12 -23.09 7.04
CA ALA A 426 -12.10 -24.56 6.94
C ALA A 426 -13.01 -25.07 5.83
N THR A 427 -12.57 -26.07 5.06
CA THR A 427 -13.42 -26.80 4.10
C THR A 427 -14.74 -27.26 4.73
N GLY A 428 -15.83 -27.19 4.00
CA GLY A 428 -17.16 -27.60 4.45
C GLY A 428 -17.26 -29.09 4.75
N LYS A 429 -18.23 -29.46 5.60
CA LYS A 429 -18.45 -30.88 5.96
C LYS A 429 -19.06 -31.63 4.78
N ASN A 430 -18.53 -32.80 4.46
CA ASN A 430 -19.19 -33.69 3.50
C ASN A 430 -20.58 -34.11 4.00
N GLY A 431 -21.50 -34.32 3.07
CA GLY A 431 -22.86 -34.71 3.35
C GLY A 431 -22.98 -36.11 3.96
N VAL A 432 -23.95 -36.27 4.85
CA VAL A 432 -24.21 -37.52 5.60
C VAL A 432 -25.65 -38.01 5.39
N SER A 433 -25.89 -39.30 5.56
CA SER A 433 -27.22 -39.90 5.34
C SER A 433 -28.24 -39.37 6.36
N GLY A 434 -29.38 -38.85 5.87
CA GLY A 434 -30.41 -38.22 6.71
C GLY A 434 -31.69 -37.85 5.94
N SER A 435 -32.75 -37.51 6.67
CA SER A 435 -34.11 -37.31 6.12
C SER A 435 -34.27 -36.15 5.14
N ASN A 436 -33.31 -35.20 5.09
CA ASN A 436 -33.35 -34.03 4.21
C ASN A 436 -32.42 -34.15 2.99
N GLY A 437 -31.93 -35.37 2.68
CA GLY A 437 -30.90 -35.58 1.66
C GLY A 437 -29.50 -35.25 2.19
N GLY A 438 -28.49 -35.93 1.66
CA GLY A 438 -27.12 -35.84 2.18
C GLY A 438 -26.35 -34.63 1.65
N ASN A 439 -26.87 -33.42 1.86
CA ASN A 439 -26.21 -32.17 1.43
C ASN A 439 -24.95 -31.91 2.26
N ALA A 440 -23.93 -31.36 1.62
CA ALA A 440 -22.74 -30.90 2.31
C ALA A 440 -22.96 -29.55 3.02
N GLY A 441 -22.07 -29.21 3.94
CA GLY A 441 -21.94 -27.85 4.48
C GLY A 441 -21.03 -27.00 3.61
N ASP A 442 -21.25 -25.68 3.65
CA ASP A 442 -20.42 -24.68 2.98
C ASP A 442 -19.03 -24.58 3.60
N GLY A 443 -18.08 -24.06 2.83
CA GLY A 443 -16.76 -23.70 3.30
C GLY A 443 -16.77 -22.45 4.18
N GLY A 444 -15.90 -22.42 5.18
CA GLY A 444 -15.74 -21.26 6.05
C GLY A 444 -15.10 -20.08 5.31
N ASN A 445 -15.48 -18.85 5.66
CA ASN A 445 -14.86 -17.65 5.09
C ASN A 445 -13.41 -17.50 5.58
N GLY A 446 -12.57 -16.85 4.80
CA GLY A 446 -11.28 -16.37 5.27
C GLY A 446 -11.45 -15.19 6.23
N GLY A 447 -10.59 -15.10 7.25
CA GLY A 447 -10.56 -13.95 8.15
C GLY A 447 -9.96 -12.72 7.47
N ALA A 448 -10.38 -11.52 7.86
CA ALA A 448 -9.77 -10.28 7.36
C ALA A 448 -8.36 -10.09 7.93
N GLY A 449 -7.45 -9.50 7.16
CA GLY A 449 -6.16 -9.04 7.67
C GLY A 449 -6.32 -7.78 8.54
N GLY A 450 -5.46 -7.64 9.55
CA GLY A 450 -5.43 -6.47 10.43
C GLY A 450 -4.88 -5.24 9.71
N ALA A 451 -5.26 -4.04 10.16
CA ALA A 451 -4.70 -2.80 9.65
C ALA A 451 -3.24 -2.62 10.10
N GLY A 452 -2.42 -1.98 9.27
CA GLY A 452 -1.11 -1.50 9.67
C GLY A 452 -1.23 -0.32 10.64
N GLY A 453 -0.37 -0.28 11.64
CA GLY A 453 -0.30 0.82 12.59
C GLY A 453 0.23 2.10 11.94
N ASN A 454 -0.20 3.26 12.43
CA ASN A 454 0.30 4.55 11.98
C ASN A 454 1.70 4.82 12.55
N SER A 455 2.52 5.63 11.86
CA SER A 455 3.72 6.25 12.44
C SER A 455 3.43 7.65 12.98
N LEU A 456 4.30 8.12 13.90
CA LEU A 456 4.30 9.50 14.39
C LEU A 456 5.64 10.17 14.05
N GLY A 457 5.62 11.35 13.44
CA GLY A 457 6.85 12.07 13.05
C GLY A 457 7.31 11.73 11.64
N ASP A 458 8.49 11.14 11.48
CA ASP A 458 9.12 10.78 10.19
C ASP A 458 9.31 9.26 9.98
N GLY A 459 8.73 8.43 10.86
CA GLY A 459 8.63 6.98 10.65
C GLY A 459 7.61 6.64 9.55
N ASN A 460 7.61 5.40 9.06
CA ASN A 460 6.67 4.93 8.04
C ASN A 460 5.46 4.21 8.64
N GLY A 461 4.30 4.31 7.99
CA GLY A 461 3.14 3.51 8.33
C GLY A 461 3.38 2.01 8.10
N GLY A 462 2.86 1.19 9.00
CA GLY A 462 2.94 -0.27 8.89
C GLY A 462 2.09 -0.81 7.74
N LYS A 463 2.42 -1.98 7.20
CA LYS A 463 1.61 -2.60 6.14
C LYS A 463 0.34 -3.22 6.72
N GLY A 464 -0.73 -3.24 5.95
CA GLY A 464 -1.90 -4.05 6.27
C GLY A 464 -1.61 -5.54 6.07
N GLY A 465 -2.16 -6.37 6.95
CA GLY A 465 -2.08 -7.82 6.85
C GLY A 465 -2.93 -8.37 5.71
N SER A 466 -2.59 -9.54 5.19
CA SER A 466 -3.33 -10.20 4.11
C SER A 466 -4.62 -10.81 4.66
N GLY A 467 -5.67 -10.85 3.86
CA GLY A 467 -6.86 -11.64 4.16
C GLY A 467 -6.61 -13.13 3.98
N GLY A 468 -7.21 -13.95 4.84
CA GLY A 468 -7.11 -15.40 4.77
C GLY A 468 -7.84 -15.96 3.56
N ALA A 469 -7.35 -17.07 3.01
CA ALA A 469 -8.09 -17.84 2.01
C ALA A 469 -9.32 -18.50 2.66
N ALA A 470 -10.41 -18.64 1.92
CA ALA A 470 -11.57 -19.39 2.38
C ALA A 470 -11.40 -20.90 2.21
N GLY A 471 -12.25 -21.65 2.90
CA GLY A 471 -12.39 -23.10 2.72
C GLY A 471 -13.27 -23.43 1.51
N ASP A 472 -12.96 -24.53 0.83
CA ASP A 472 -13.84 -25.09 -0.20
C ASP A 472 -15.17 -25.61 0.39
N GLY A 473 -16.21 -25.72 -0.42
CA GLY A 473 -17.45 -26.38 -0.04
C GLY A 473 -17.28 -27.89 0.15
N GLY A 474 -18.06 -28.49 1.06
CA GLY A 474 -18.04 -29.94 1.25
C GLY A 474 -18.62 -30.70 0.05
N ARG A 475 -18.25 -31.97 -0.13
CA ARG A 475 -18.90 -32.85 -1.12
C ARG A 475 -20.21 -33.41 -0.57
N GLY A 476 -21.27 -33.46 -1.38
CA GLY A 476 -22.49 -34.20 -1.08
C GLY A 476 -22.24 -35.69 -0.81
N LEU A 477 -23.22 -36.38 -0.22
CA LEU A 477 -23.09 -37.78 0.21
C LEU A 477 -22.66 -38.73 -0.91
N ASP A 478 -21.53 -39.41 -0.72
CA ASP A 478 -21.10 -40.55 -1.53
C ASP A 478 -21.80 -41.84 -1.08
N GLN A 479 -22.58 -42.44 -1.99
CA GLN A 479 -23.29 -43.70 -1.80
C GLN A 479 -22.63 -44.90 -2.49
N SER A 480 -21.43 -44.76 -3.06
CA SER A 480 -20.69 -45.86 -3.69
C SER A 480 -20.45 -47.05 -2.75
N GLN A 481 -20.44 -46.79 -1.43
CA GLN A 481 -20.26 -47.77 -0.36
C GLN A 481 -21.55 -48.10 0.43
N LEU A 482 -22.71 -47.58 0.01
CA LEU A 482 -23.98 -47.71 0.74
C LEU A 482 -24.99 -48.62 0.00
N PRO A 483 -25.89 -49.32 0.74
CA PRO A 483 -26.93 -50.12 0.11
C PRO A 483 -27.95 -49.23 -0.64
N PRO A 484 -28.62 -49.72 -1.71
CA PRO A 484 -29.54 -48.92 -2.56
C PRO A 484 -30.86 -48.40 -1.92
N SER A 485 -30.90 -48.15 -0.61
CA SER A 485 -32.11 -47.78 0.12
C SER A 485 -32.33 -46.26 0.21
N ALA A 486 -32.96 -45.70 -0.82
CA ALA A 486 -33.86 -44.54 -0.75
C ALA A 486 -33.39 -43.22 -0.09
N THR A 487 -32.10 -42.98 0.09
CA THR A 487 -31.57 -41.65 0.48
C THR A 487 -31.18 -40.86 -0.76
N LEU A 488 -31.58 -39.58 -0.86
CA LEU A 488 -31.19 -38.72 -1.98
C LEU A 488 -29.69 -38.35 -1.90
N PRO A 489 -28.92 -38.44 -3.00
CA PRO A 489 -27.58 -37.87 -3.08
C PRO A 489 -27.69 -36.35 -3.00
N GLY A 490 -27.12 -35.75 -1.94
CA GLY A 490 -27.28 -34.31 -1.71
C GLY A 490 -26.35 -33.45 -2.57
N SER A 491 -26.58 -32.14 -2.52
CA SER A 491 -25.74 -31.15 -3.20
C SER A 491 -24.37 -31.00 -2.53
N GLY A 492 -23.39 -30.51 -3.29
CA GLY A 492 -22.20 -29.90 -2.72
C GLY A 492 -22.55 -28.63 -1.92
N GLY A 493 -21.66 -28.27 -1.00
CA GLY A 493 -21.70 -26.97 -0.33
C GLY A 493 -21.03 -25.90 -1.18
N ASN A 494 -21.32 -24.63 -0.92
CA ASN A 494 -20.66 -23.51 -1.58
C ASN A 494 -19.28 -23.26 -0.97
N GLY A 495 -18.36 -22.70 -1.74
CA GLY A 495 -17.09 -22.22 -1.24
C GLY A 495 -17.23 -20.95 -0.39
N GLY A 496 -16.37 -20.81 0.63
CA GLY A 496 -16.38 -19.64 1.50
C GLY A 496 -15.86 -18.38 0.81
N GLN A 497 -16.16 -17.22 1.38
CA GLN A 497 -15.69 -15.91 0.90
C GLN A 497 -14.28 -15.61 1.37
N GLY A 498 -13.40 -15.17 0.48
CA GLY A 498 -12.03 -14.77 0.82
C GLY A 498 -11.99 -13.57 1.77
N GLY A 499 -11.04 -13.56 2.71
CA GLY A 499 -10.89 -12.48 3.68
C GLY A 499 -10.43 -11.17 3.03
N ALA A 500 -10.91 -10.02 3.50
CA ALA A 500 -10.40 -8.73 3.03
C ALA A 500 -8.97 -8.48 3.53
N GLY A 501 -8.13 -7.83 2.72
CA GLY A 501 -6.83 -7.33 3.16
C GLY A 501 -6.97 -6.11 4.07
N GLY A 502 -6.12 -6.00 5.08
CA GLY A 502 -6.09 -4.87 5.99
C GLY A 502 -5.57 -3.59 5.33
N ALA A 503 -6.01 -2.42 5.80
CA ALA A 503 -5.49 -1.15 5.32
C ALA A 503 -4.02 -0.94 5.77
N GLY A 504 -3.22 -0.26 4.96
CA GLY A 504 -1.90 0.22 5.37
C GLY A 504 -2.03 1.40 6.32
N GLY A 505 -1.17 1.45 7.34
CA GLY A 505 -1.09 2.55 8.28
C GLY A 505 -0.64 3.84 7.58
N SER A 506 -1.16 4.97 8.02
CA SER A 506 -0.73 6.28 7.51
C SER A 506 0.45 6.82 8.32
N SER A 507 1.26 7.66 7.69
CA SER A 507 2.19 8.51 8.43
C SER A 507 1.48 9.76 8.91
N ALA A 508 1.66 10.13 10.18
CA ALA A 508 0.87 11.17 10.84
C ALA A 508 1.68 12.36 11.42
N THR A 509 1.66 13.44 10.64
CA THR A 509 1.80 14.88 10.95
C THR A 509 3.11 15.38 11.58
N ALA A 510 3.98 15.91 10.73
CA ALA A 510 4.68 17.21 10.89
C ALA A 510 5.46 17.50 12.19
N HIS A 511 5.97 16.48 12.89
CA HIS A 511 6.91 16.63 14.01
C HIS A 511 8.24 15.90 13.72
N GLY A 512 8.84 16.19 12.57
CA GLY A 512 10.09 15.56 12.13
C GLY A 512 10.76 16.26 10.96
N ALA A 513 11.98 15.83 10.64
CA ALA A 513 12.82 16.36 9.57
C ALA A 513 12.84 15.44 8.33
N GLY A 514 11.84 14.56 8.19
CA GLY A 514 11.84 13.48 7.21
C GLY A 514 10.45 13.16 6.65
N THR A 515 10.48 12.36 5.59
CA THR A 515 9.35 11.94 4.74
C THR A 515 8.81 10.58 5.20
N GLY A 516 7.88 10.57 6.16
CA GLY A 516 7.22 9.33 6.55
C GLY A 516 6.28 8.83 5.45
N ASN A 517 6.49 7.62 4.93
CA ASN A 517 5.66 7.08 3.85
C ASN A 517 4.46 6.29 4.40
N GLY A 518 3.36 6.28 3.64
CA GLY A 518 2.20 5.45 3.93
C GLY A 518 2.49 3.96 3.73
N GLY A 519 1.98 3.12 4.61
CA GLY A 519 2.07 1.67 4.52
C GLY A 519 1.24 1.11 3.36
N ALA A 520 1.70 0.02 2.76
CA ALA A 520 0.95 -0.66 1.71
C ALA A 520 -0.27 -1.42 2.28
N GLY A 521 -1.36 -1.46 1.52
CA GLY A 521 -2.53 -2.28 1.84
C GLY A 521 -2.27 -3.78 1.65
N GLY A 522 -2.84 -4.58 2.55
CA GLY A 522 -2.76 -6.04 2.53
C GLY A 522 -3.53 -6.66 1.36
N LYS A 523 -3.13 -7.86 0.94
CA LYS A 523 -3.78 -8.56 -0.18
C LYS A 523 -5.08 -9.21 0.26
N GLY A 524 -6.10 -9.24 -0.60
CA GLY A 524 -7.32 -10.00 -0.37
C GLY A 524 -7.04 -11.51 -0.46
N GLY A 525 -7.70 -12.28 0.39
CA GLY A 525 -7.62 -13.74 0.39
C GLY A 525 -8.42 -14.38 -0.74
N ALA A 526 -8.03 -15.58 -1.16
CA ALA A 526 -8.74 -16.30 -2.21
C ALA A 526 -10.12 -16.81 -1.74
N GLY A 527 -11.09 -16.81 -2.65
CA GLY A 527 -12.37 -17.49 -2.44
C GLY A 527 -12.21 -19.02 -2.49
N GLY A 528 -13.07 -19.73 -1.75
CA GLY A 528 -13.06 -21.20 -1.71
C GLY A 528 -13.79 -21.79 -2.91
N ASN A 529 -13.41 -22.97 -3.36
CA ASN A 529 -14.07 -23.61 -4.50
C ASN A 529 -15.41 -24.25 -4.09
N GLY A 530 -16.31 -24.39 -5.05
CA GLY A 530 -17.56 -25.12 -4.87
C GLY A 530 -17.34 -26.62 -4.61
N GLY A 531 -18.13 -27.20 -3.71
CA GLY A 531 -18.09 -28.61 -3.38
C GLY A 531 -18.78 -29.50 -4.41
N GLY A 532 -18.34 -30.76 -4.51
CA GLY A 532 -18.93 -31.73 -5.44
C GLY A 532 -20.31 -32.23 -5.02
N ASN A 533 -21.15 -32.59 -5.99
CA ASN A 533 -22.41 -33.30 -5.74
C ASN A 533 -22.19 -34.71 -5.15
N GLY A 534 -23.24 -35.26 -4.53
CA GLY A 534 -23.23 -36.64 -4.05
C GLY A 534 -23.17 -37.68 -5.18
N ILE A 535 -22.42 -38.76 -4.94
CA ILE A 535 -22.31 -39.91 -5.84
C ILE A 535 -23.42 -40.91 -5.50
N ALA A 536 -24.17 -41.41 -6.48
CA ALA A 536 -25.21 -42.42 -6.28
C ALA A 536 -24.93 -43.71 -7.04
N THR A 537 -25.28 -44.85 -6.44
CA THR A 537 -25.38 -46.11 -7.17
C THR A 537 -26.66 -46.15 -8.00
N LEU A 538 -26.57 -46.73 -9.20
CA LEU A 538 -27.51 -46.55 -10.30
C LEU A 538 -28.94 -47.06 -10.00
N ASP A 539 -29.88 -46.16 -9.69
CA ASP A 539 -31.32 -46.43 -9.77
C ASP A 539 -31.96 -45.71 -10.98
N VAL A 540 -32.08 -46.46 -12.08
CA VAL A 540 -32.68 -45.96 -13.34
C VAL A 540 -34.21 -45.84 -13.23
N ALA A 541 -34.85 -46.54 -12.29
CA ALA A 541 -36.29 -46.81 -12.33
C ALA A 541 -37.17 -45.70 -11.73
N ASN A 542 -36.62 -44.85 -10.85
CA ASN A 542 -37.42 -43.99 -9.95
C ASN A 542 -37.31 -42.47 -10.20
N SER A 543 -36.72 -42.02 -11.31
CA SER A 543 -36.62 -40.59 -11.68
C SER A 543 -36.05 -39.67 -10.57
N VAL A 544 -35.01 -40.15 -9.88
CA VAL A 544 -34.42 -39.48 -8.71
C VAL A 544 -33.64 -38.23 -9.13
N GLN A 545 -33.90 -37.10 -8.48
CA GLN A 545 -33.11 -35.87 -8.60
C GLN A 545 -31.72 -36.06 -7.96
N TYR A 546 -30.68 -35.58 -8.63
CA TYR A 546 -29.30 -35.58 -8.12
C TYR A 546 -28.97 -34.18 -7.60
N GLY A 547 -28.23 -34.07 -6.50
CA GLY A 547 -27.73 -32.79 -6.00
C GLY A 547 -26.88 -32.03 -7.02
N SER A 548 -26.89 -30.71 -6.95
CA SER A 548 -26.03 -29.80 -7.72
C SER A 548 -24.59 -29.79 -7.18
N GLY A 549 -23.66 -29.33 -8.02
CA GLY A 549 -22.37 -28.82 -7.53
C GLY A 549 -22.57 -27.50 -6.78
N GLY A 550 -21.63 -27.16 -5.89
CA GLY A 550 -21.62 -25.88 -5.19
C GLY A 550 -21.04 -24.74 -6.03
N ASP A 551 -21.41 -23.52 -5.67
CA ASP A 551 -20.84 -22.28 -6.20
C ASP A 551 -19.46 -22.01 -5.61
N GLY A 552 -18.59 -21.33 -6.38
CA GLY A 552 -17.35 -20.77 -5.89
C GLY A 552 -17.57 -19.51 -5.05
N GLY A 553 -16.82 -19.36 -3.96
CA GLY A 553 -16.83 -18.14 -3.15
C GLY A 553 -16.07 -17.00 -3.82
N ALA A 554 -16.45 -15.76 -3.54
CA ALA A 554 -15.77 -14.58 -4.08
C ALA A 554 -14.40 -14.37 -3.42
N GLY A 555 -13.49 -13.72 -4.14
CA GLY A 555 -12.21 -13.27 -3.61
C GLY A 555 -12.37 -12.07 -2.68
N GLY A 556 -11.53 -11.98 -1.65
CA GLY A 556 -11.53 -10.85 -0.74
C GLY A 556 -11.02 -9.58 -1.40
N ALA A 557 -11.52 -8.41 -0.98
CA ALA A 557 -11.00 -7.13 -1.46
C ALA A 557 -9.56 -6.88 -0.95
N GLY A 558 -8.73 -6.20 -1.75
CA GLY A 558 -7.45 -5.68 -1.30
C GLY A 558 -7.62 -4.50 -0.34
N GLY A 559 -6.74 -4.39 0.64
CA GLY A 559 -6.75 -3.26 1.58
C GLY A 559 -6.25 -1.96 0.96
N ASN A 560 -6.71 -0.82 1.47
CA ASN A 560 -6.26 0.49 0.98
C ASN A 560 -4.84 0.81 1.47
N GLY A 561 -4.04 1.53 0.69
CA GLY A 561 -2.75 2.08 1.13
C GLY A 561 -2.92 3.29 2.05
N GLY A 562 -2.00 3.44 3.01
CA GLY A 562 -1.97 4.56 3.95
C GLY A 562 -1.49 5.87 3.33
N LEU A 563 -1.77 7.00 3.98
CA LEU A 563 -1.34 8.32 3.52
C LEU A 563 0.14 8.57 3.83
N GLY A 564 0.83 9.29 2.95
CA GLY A 564 2.18 9.82 3.17
C GLY A 564 2.18 11.16 3.89
N ASP A 565 3.25 11.46 4.62
CA ASP A 565 3.26 12.56 5.58
C ASP A 565 3.45 13.97 4.98
N HIS A 566 2.92 14.99 5.64
CA HIS A 566 3.14 16.38 5.26
C HIS A 566 4.51 16.87 5.75
N GLY A 567 5.34 17.34 4.82
CA GLY A 567 6.66 17.90 5.12
C GLY A 567 6.59 19.13 6.01
N ALA A 568 7.47 19.19 7.02
CA ALA A 568 7.53 20.32 7.96
C ALA A 568 8.23 21.56 7.38
N ALA A 569 8.07 22.70 8.06
CA ALA A 569 8.81 23.92 7.74
C ALA A 569 10.29 23.79 8.12
N GLY A 570 11.20 24.29 7.27
CA GLY A 570 12.65 24.16 7.48
C GLY A 570 13.44 25.46 7.27
N PRO A 571 14.55 25.71 8.01
CA PRO A 571 15.44 26.85 7.77
C PRO A 571 16.25 26.68 6.47
N ASN A 572 16.58 25.44 6.13
CA ASN A 572 17.05 25.04 4.80
C ASN A 572 15.83 24.77 3.90
N ARG A 573 16.00 24.08 2.76
CA ARG A 573 14.87 23.66 1.90
C ARG A 573 13.75 23.07 2.76
N GLY A 574 12.49 23.45 2.51
CA GLY A 574 11.35 22.83 3.19
C GLY A 574 11.40 21.30 3.03
N PHE A 575 10.98 20.55 4.04
CA PHE A 575 11.06 19.09 3.98
C PHE A 575 10.11 18.55 2.92
N ASP A 576 10.51 17.50 2.21
CA ASP A 576 9.66 16.85 1.23
C ASP A 576 8.46 16.18 1.93
N GLY A 577 7.35 15.96 1.21
CA GLY A 577 6.23 15.15 1.68
C GLY A 577 6.47 13.66 1.42
N GLY A 578 5.93 12.79 2.27
CA GLY A 578 6.03 11.34 2.11
C GLY A 578 5.15 10.79 1.01
N ASP A 579 5.57 9.69 0.39
CA ASP A 579 4.79 8.96 -0.61
C ASP A 579 3.61 8.22 0.04
N GLY A 580 2.48 8.16 -0.66
CA GLY A 580 1.33 7.34 -0.28
C GLY A 580 1.57 5.85 -0.53
N GLY A 581 1.03 5.00 0.34
CA GLY A 581 1.14 3.54 0.22
C GLY A 581 0.36 2.98 -0.96
N ALA A 582 0.87 1.91 -1.58
CA ALA A 582 0.15 1.21 -2.65
C ALA A 582 -1.05 0.42 -2.11
N GLY A 583 -2.08 0.27 -2.93
CA GLY A 583 -3.22 -0.60 -2.65
C GLY A 583 -2.88 -2.10 -2.64
N GLY A 584 -3.66 -2.87 -1.89
CA GLY A 584 -3.65 -4.32 -1.89
C GLY A 584 -4.25 -4.89 -3.18
N GLN A 585 -3.76 -6.04 -3.66
CA GLN A 585 -4.46 -6.73 -4.74
C GLN A 585 -5.73 -7.35 -4.16
N GLY A 586 -6.79 -7.44 -4.96
CA GLY A 586 -7.90 -8.34 -4.66
C GLY A 586 -7.47 -9.81 -4.72
N GLY A 587 -8.15 -10.67 -3.96
CA GLY A 587 -7.99 -12.12 -4.04
C GLY A 587 -8.68 -12.68 -5.28
N ALA A 588 -8.13 -13.75 -5.86
CA ALA A 588 -8.83 -14.52 -6.88
C ALA A 588 -10.06 -15.22 -6.27
N ALA A 589 -11.11 -15.40 -7.05
CA ALA A 589 -12.27 -16.15 -6.59
C ALA A 589 -12.06 -17.66 -6.64
N GLY A 590 -12.89 -18.38 -5.89
CA GLY A 590 -13.02 -19.81 -6.04
C GLY A 590 -13.81 -20.16 -7.30
N SER A 591 -13.43 -21.26 -7.95
CA SER A 591 -14.22 -21.79 -9.06
C SER A 591 -15.41 -22.58 -8.52
N ALA A 592 -16.49 -22.65 -9.30
CA ALA A 592 -17.50 -23.68 -9.06
C ALA A 592 -16.90 -25.08 -9.23
N TYR A 593 -17.60 -26.07 -8.68
CA TYR A 593 -17.17 -27.46 -8.77
C TYR A 593 -17.04 -27.95 -10.23
N GLN A 594 -15.89 -28.54 -10.56
CA GLN A 594 -15.50 -28.86 -11.94
C GLN A 594 -15.80 -30.30 -12.40
N GLY A 595 -16.20 -31.22 -11.51
CA GLY A 595 -16.64 -32.58 -11.87
C GLY A 595 -15.54 -33.57 -12.30
N ASP A 596 -15.30 -34.65 -11.55
CA ASP A 596 -14.44 -35.74 -12.05
C ASP A 596 -15.24 -36.75 -12.89
N ALA A 597 -14.97 -36.76 -14.20
CA ALA A 597 -15.55 -37.71 -15.15
C ALA A 597 -15.16 -39.18 -14.85
N ALA A 598 -14.00 -39.43 -14.23
CA ALA A 598 -13.55 -40.78 -13.89
C ALA A 598 -14.27 -41.36 -12.67
N GLN A 599 -14.83 -40.51 -11.79
CA GLN A 599 -15.54 -40.93 -10.57
C GLN A 599 -17.07 -41.03 -10.77
N GLY A 600 -17.58 -40.67 -11.95
CA GLY A 600 -19.02 -40.72 -12.25
C GLY A 600 -19.82 -39.63 -11.54
N GLU A 601 -19.18 -38.53 -11.13
CA GLU A 601 -19.75 -37.42 -10.34
C GLU A 601 -20.75 -36.54 -11.13
N HIS A 602 -21.44 -37.07 -12.15
CA HIS A 602 -22.29 -36.28 -13.06
C HIS A 602 -23.77 -36.50 -12.75
N GLY A 603 -24.33 -35.65 -11.89
CA GLY A 603 -25.74 -35.72 -11.49
C GLY A 603 -26.67 -35.55 -12.69
N ARG A 604 -27.64 -36.46 -12.88
CA ARG A 604 -28.51 -36.57 -14.07
C ARG A 604 -29.54 -35.43 -14.26
N PHE A 605 -29.65 -34.53 -13.27
CA PHE A 605 -30.66 -33.47 -13.18
C PHE A 605 -30.21 -32.26 -12.34
N GLY A 606 -28.91 -32.14 -12.00
CA GLY A 606 -28.39 -31.08 -11.15
C GLY A 606 -27.92 -29.87 -11.95
N THR A 607 -27.95 -28.66 -11.36
CA THR A 607 -27.28 -27.48 -11.94
C THR A 607 -25.78 -27.52 -11.71
N ASN A 608 -25.03 -26.95 -12.65
CA ASN A 608 -23.63 -26.60 -12.44
C ASN A 608 -23.57 -25.33 -11.57
N GLY A 609 -22.61 -25.26 -10.65
CA GLY A 609 -22.40 -24.05 -9.85
C GLY A 609 -21.84 -22.89 -10.67
N ASN A 610 -21.95 -21.68 -10.13
CA ASN A 610 -21.35 -20.47 -10.66
C ASN A 610 -19.95 -20.24 -10.08
N GLY A 611 -19.05 -19.64 -10.85
CA GLY A 611 -17.77 -19.15 -10.33
C GLY A 611 -17.96 -17.96 -9.40
N GLY A 612 -17.12 -17.83 -8.38
CA GLY A 612 -17.16 -16.67 -7.48
C GLY A 612 -16.66 -15.40 -8.17
N ALA A 613 -17.11 -14.23 -7.72
CA ALA A 613 -16.59 -12.95 -8.22
C ALA A 613 -15.17 -12.66 -7.70
N GLY A 614 -14.30 -12.12 -8.56
CA GLY A 614 -12.95 -11.71 -8.20
C GLY A 614 -12.95 -10.55 -7.21
N GLY A 615 -11.99 -10.53 -6.30
CA GLY A 615 -11.83 -9.46 -5.31
C GLY A 615 -11.41 -8.15 -5.97
N GLY A 616 -12.01 -7.03 -5.54
CA GLY A 616 -11.59 -5.69 -5.97
C GLY A 616 -10.20 -5.32 -5.43
N GLY A 617 -9.45 -4.53 -6.20
CA GLY A 617 -8.17 -3.96 -5.76
C GLY A 617 -8.38 -2.81 -4.76
N GLY A 618 -7.52 -2.73 -3.75
CA GLY A 618 -7.54 -1.66 -2.77
C GLY A 618 -7.05 -0.33 -3.34
N THR A 619 -7.50 0.80 -2.78
CA THR A 619 -7.11 2.12 -3.29
C THR A 619 -5.68 2.49 -2.86
N GLY A 620 -4.94 3.19 -3.70
CA GLY A 620 -3.67 3.80 -3.31
C GLY A 620 -3.86 5.00 -2.37
N GLY A 621 -2.95 5.18 -1.42
CA GLY A 621 -2.95 6.30 -0.50
C GLY A 621 -2.44 7.59 -1.14
N GLY A 622 -2.92 8.75 -0.69
CA GLY A 622 -2.44 10.05 -1.16
C GLY A 622 -1.02 10.37 -0.67
N GLY A 623 -0.24 11.05 -1.52
CA GLY A 623 1.06 11.59 -1.16
C GLY A 623 0.93 12.88 -0.35
N GLY A 624 1.82 13.07 0.63
CA GLY A 624 1.82 14.23 1.52
C GLY A 624 2.36 15.50 0.84
N THR A 625 1.95 16.67 1.33
CA THR A 625 2.42 17.95 0.77
C THR A 625 3.82 18.29 1.22
N GLY A 626 4.62 18.91 0.36
CA GLY A 626 5.92 19.47 0.74
C GLY A 626 5.81 20.62 1.73
N GLY A 627 6.83 20.76 2.57
CA GLY A 627 6.91 21.76 3.63
C GLY A 627 7.41 23.13 3.18
N THR A 628 7.20 24.13 4.02
CA THR A 628 7.58 25.51 3.69
C THR A 628 9.06 25.80 3.95
N GLY A 629 9.75 26.39 2.98
CA GLY A 629 11.10 26.91 3.16
C GLY A 629 11.06 28.24 3.90
N VAL A 630 11.79 28.37 5.02
CA VAL A 630 11.78 29.58 5.86
C VAL A 630 12.80 30.62 5.35
N THR A 631 13.89 30.18 4.73
CA THR A 631 14.89 31.03 4.04
C THR A 631 15.41 30.38 2.74
N SER A 632 14.53 29.67 2.04
CA SER A 632 14.90 28.68 1.02
C SER A 632 13.72 28.35 0.09
N THR A 633 13.93 27.46 -0.88
CA THR A 633 12.82 26.89 -1.67
C THR A 633 11.97 25.93 -0.82
N GLY A 634 10.70 25.77 -1.18
CA GLY A 634 9.83 24.77 -0.55
C GLY A 634 10.24 23.33 -0.84
N GLY A 635 9.72 22.39 -0.05
CA GLY A 635 9.89 20.95 -0.25
C GLY A 635 9.01 20.42 -1.36
N THR A 636 9.38 19.29 -1.94
CA THR A 636 8.58 18.58 -2.95
C THR A 636 7.40 17.86 -2.30
N GLY A 637 6.30 17.69 -3.01
CA GLY A 637 5.19 16.83 -2.58
C GLY A 637 5.50 15.36 -2.86
N GLY A 638 5.05 14.47 -1.97
CA GLY A 638 5.18 13.04 -2.15
C GLY A 638 4.25 12.50 -3.25
N ASN A 639 4.61 11.37 -3.84
CA ASN A 639 3.80 10.75 -4.89
C ASN A 639 2.59 10.03 -4.29
N GLY A 640 1.50 9.94 -5.05
CA GLY A 640 0.37 9.10 -4.70
C GLY A 640 0.68 7.63 -4.94
N GLY A 641 0.23 6.76 -4.04
CA GLY A 641 0.37 5.31 -4.18
C GLY A 641 -0.46 4.77 -5.34
N SER A 642 0.02 3.73 -6.01
CA SER A 642 -0.74 3.05 -7.06
C SER A 642 -1.96 2.32 -6.47
N GLY A 643 -3.03 2.22 -7.26
CA GLY A 643 -4.12 1.29 -6.96
C GLY A 643 -3.65 -0.16 -7.03
N GLY A 644 -4.26 -1.04 -6.24
CA GLY A 644 -4.01 -2.47 -6.33
C GLY A 644 -4.75 -3.08 -7.53
N THR A 645 -4.20 -4.13 -8.15
CA THR A 645 -4.96 -4.87 -9.17
C THR A 645 -6.10 -5.65 -8.52
N ALA A 646 -7.15 -5.94 -9.26
CA ALA A 646 -8.11 -6.93 -8.83
C ALA A 646 -7.54 -8.35 -8.83
N GLY A 647 -8.32 -9.30 -8.31
CA GLY A 647 -8.16 -10.74 -8.53
C GLY A 647 -9.20 -11.28 -9.51
N ASP A 648 -8.85 -12.35 -10.21
CA ASP A 648 -9.67 -12.94 -11.28
C ASP A 648 -10.96 -13.62 -10.78
N GLY A 649 -11.94 -13.70 -11.68
CA GLY A 649 -13.19 -14.41 -11.45
C GLY A 649 -13.05 -15.93 -11.56
N GLY A 650 -13.88 -16.67 -10.83
CA GLY A 650 -13.82 -18.12 -10.76
C GLY A 650 -14.42 -18.80 -11.98
N ALA A 651 -13.95 -19.99 -12.35
CA ALA A 651 -14.54 -20.73 -13.47
C ALA A 651 -15.96 -21.24 -13.15
N PRO A 652 -16.89 -21.29 -14.13
CA PRO A 652 -18.19 -21.95 -13.98
C PRO A 652 -18.02 -23.46 -13.83
N GLY A 653 -18.99 -24.15 -13.22
CA GLY A 653 -18.94 -25.60 -13.09
C GLY A 653 -19.05 -26.34 -14.44
N SER A 654 -18.33 -27.44 -14.59
CA SER A 654 -18.35 -28.30 -15.80
C SER A 654 -19.30 -29.50 -15.65
N GLY A 655 -19.85 -29.99 -16.77
CA GLY A 655 -20.73 -31.16 -16.80
C GLY A 655 -20.35 -32.11 -17.94
N ASN A 656 -20.06 -33.38 -17.60
CA ASN A 656 -19.58 -34.39 -18.55
C ASN A 656 -20.51 -35.63 -18.55
N TYR A 657 -21.65 -35.61 -19.26
CA TYR A 657 -22.42 -36.85 -19.48
C TYR A 657 -23.14 -36.97 -20.82
N ALA A 658 -23.22 -38.19 -21.37
CA ALA A 658 -23.54 -38.44 -22.78
C ALA A 658 -25.03 -38.76 -23.08
N GLN A 659 -26.00 -38.16 -22.39
CA GLN A 659 -27.45 -38.40 -22.59
C GLN A 659 -28.27 -37.10 -22.46
N PRO A 660 -29.12 -36.72 -23.44
CA PRO A 660 -29.93 -35.50 -23.35
C PRO A 660 -30.83 -35.45 -22.11
N GLY A 661 -30.73 -34.35 -21.34
CA GLY A 661 -31.58 -34.08 -20.19
C GLY A 661 -33.01 -33.69 -20.58
N ILE A 662 -33.99 -34.09 -19.77
CA ILE A 662 -35.42 -33.75 -20.02
C ILE A 662 -35.77 -32.32 -19.58
N ASN A 663 -35.03 -31.76 -18.61
CA ASN A 663 -35.28 -30.42 -18.09
C ASN A 663 -34.11 -29.49 -18.40
N LYS A 664 -34.44 -28.45 -19.17
CA LYS A 664 -33.80 -27.14 -19.38
C LYS A 664 -33.11 -26.53 -18.13
N ALA A 665 -32.04 -27.14 -17.61
CA ALA A 665 -31.37 -26.70 -16.39
C ALA A 665 -30.46 -25.47 -16.62
N PRO A 666 -30.39 -24.52 -15.67
CA PRO A 666 -29.43 -23.42 -15.70
C PRO A 666 -27.98 -23.88 -15.86
N VAL A 667 -27.27 -23.15 -16.71
CA VAL A 667 -25.87 -23.34 -17.06
C VAL A 667 -25.02 -22.50 -16.12
N GLY A 668 -23.91 -23.05 -15.61
CA GLY A 668 -23.01 -22.33 -14.72
C GLY A 668 -22.40 -21.10 -15.41
N ILE A 669 -22.41 -19.97 -14.72
CA ILE A 669 -21.83 -18.70 -15.19
C ILE A 669 -20.48 -18.50 -14.51
N GLY A 670 -19.47 -18.12 -15.29
CA GLY A 670 -18.16 -17.75 -14.78
C GLY A 670 -18.27 -16.51 -13.91
N GLY A 671 -17.51 -16.49 -12.82
CA GLY A 671 -17.47 -15.33 -11.96
C GLY A 671 -16.84 -14.14 -12.68
N ASN A 672 -17.37 -12.95 -12.43
CA ASN A 672 -16.79 -11.73 -12.99
C ASN A 672 -15.43 -11.44 -12.33
N GLY A 673 -14.48 -10.90 -13.09
CA GLY A 673 -13.23 -10.37 -12.56
C GLY A 673 -13.46 -9.16 -11.67
N GLY A 674 -12.63 -8.98 -10.65
CA GLY A 674 -12.74 -7.83 -9.75
C GLY A 674 -12.38 -6.50 -10.43
N THR A 675 -12.84 -5.39 -9.86
CA THR A 675 -12.48 -4.04 -10.31
C THR A 675 -11.13 -3.59 -9.74
N GLY A 676 -10.28 -2.99 -10.57
CA GLY A 676 -9.00 -2.44 -10.16
C GLY A 676 -9.15 -1.26 -9.20
N GLY A 677 -8.24 -1.14 -8.24
CA GLY A 677 -8.27 -0.09 -7.24
C GLY A 677 -7.93 1.29 -7.84
N ALA A 678 -8.62 2.34 -7.39
CA ALA A 678 -8.25 3.71 -7.73
C ALA A 678 -6.92 4.10 -7.07
N ALA A 679 -6.11 4.94 -7.73
CA ALA A 679 -4.83 5.38 -7.21
C ALA A 679 -4.92 6.66 -6.38
N GLY A 680 -3.93 6.87 -5.50
CA GLY A 680 -3.82 8.07 -4.69
C GLY A 680 -3.32 9.27 -5.49
N ALA A 681 -3.77 10.47 -5.13
CA ALA A 681 -3.26 11.71 -5.72
C ALA A 681 -1.86 12.06 -5.17
N GLY A 682 -1.06 12.74 -5.99
CA GLY A 682 0.23 13.30 -5.57
C GLY A 682 0.05 14.55 -4.71
N GLY A 683 0.91 14.71 -3.71
CA GLY A 683 0.91 15.84 -2.81
C GLY A 683 1.36 17.14 -3.48
N ALA A 684 0.83 18.27 -3.04
CA ALA A 684 1.28 19.58 -3.53
C ALA A 684 2.70 19.90 -3.04
N GLY A 685 3.48 20.63 -3.84
CA GLY A 685 4.77 21.17 -3.44
C GLY A 685 4.62 22.27 -2.38
N GLY A 686 5.60 22.38 -1.50
CA GLY A 686 5.63 23.36 -0.41
C GLY A 686 5.99 24.76 -0.86
N ALA A 687 5.63 25.76 -0.06
CA ALA A 687 5.92 27.17 -0.36
C ALA A 687 7.40 27.51 -0.13
N GLY A 688 8.01 28.27 -1.03
CA GLY A 688 9.32 28.90 -0.81
C GLY A 688 9.21 30.22 -0.05
N ALA A 689 10.29 30.59 0.65
CA ALA A 689 10.42 31.91 1.25
C ALA A 689 10.40 33.03 0.19
N ALA A 690 10.17 34.27 0.61
CA ALA A 690 10.23 35.42 -0.29
C ALA A 690 11.61 35.49 -1.00
N GLY A 691 11.60 35.49 -2.34
CA GLY A 691 12.81 35.43 -3.17
C GLY A 691 13.24 34.01 -3.59
N PHE A 692 12.58 32.96 -3.12
CA PHE A 692 12.88 31.57 -3.44
C PHE A 692 11.70 30.84 -4.11
N ASN A 693 11.99 29.82 -4.91
CA ASN A 693 10.98 29.05 -5.64
C ASN A 693 10.15 28.14 -4.73
N GLY A 694 8.91 27.87 -5.11
CA GLY A 694 8.14 26.77 -4.52
C GLY A 694 8.71 25.39 -4.89
N GLY A 695 8.42 24.38 -4.09
CA GLY A 695 8.79 23.00 -4.38
C GLY A 695 7.89 22.37 -5.46
N THR A 696 8.31 21.24 -6.04
CA THR A 696 7.53 20.56 -7.08
C THR A 696 6.39 19.74 -6.48
N GLY A 697 5.27 19.62 -7.19
CA GLY A 697 4.22 18.65 -6.83
C GLY A 697 4.67 17.21 -7.07
N GLY A 698 4.18 16.27 -6.26
CA GLY A 698 4.39 14.84 -6.43
C GLY A 698 3.52 14.27 -7.54
N ASN A 699 3.92 13.14 -8.14
CA ASN A 699 3.14 12.53 -9.22
C ASN A 699 1.91 11.80 -8.66
N GLY A 700 0.84 11.71 -9.46
CA GLY A 700 -0.30 10.87 -9.13
C GLY A 700 0.01 9.38 -9.35
N GLY A 701 -0.59 8.51 -8.53
CA GLY A 701 -0.41 7.07 -8.66
C GLY A 701 -1.07 6.50 -9.92
N VAL A 702 -0.58 5.36 -10.40
CA VAL A 702 -1.18 4.59 -11.52
C VAL A 702 -2.37 3.79 -11.02
N GLY A 703 -3.47 3.80 -11.78
CA GLY A 703 -4.67 3.01 -11.48
C GLY A 703 -4.38 1.50 -11.50
N GLY A 704 -5.01 0.74 -10.62
CA GLY A 704 -4.87 -0.72 -10.62
C GLY A 704 -5.60 -1.35 -11.79
N ASN A 705 -5.04 -2.40 -12.41
CA ASN A 705 -5.75 -3.12 -13.47
C ASN A 705 -6.97 -3.86 -12.91
N GLY A 706 -8.05 -3.89 -13.71
CA GLY A 706 -9.14 -4.84 -13.54
C GLY A 706 -8.66 -6.26 -13.87
N ALA A 707 -9.39 -7.26 -13.37
CA ALA A 707 -9.00 -8.66 -13.49
C ALA A 707 -9.88 -9.41 -14.49
N HIS A 708 -9.43 -10.58 -14.93
CA HIS A 708 -10.10 -11.33 -15.98
C HIS A 708 -11.36 -12.03 -15.46
N GLY A 709 -12.35 -12.17 -16.33
CA GLY A 709 -13.53 -13.00 -16.08
C GLY A 709 -13.20 -14.49 -16.07
N GLY A 710 -13.97 -15.26 -15.32
CA GLY A 710 -13.76 -16.71 -15.20
C GLY A 710 -14.03 -17.45 -16.51
N ASN A 711 -13.02 -18.14 -17.04
CA ASN A 711 -13.10 -18.93 -18.27
C ASN A 711 -13.86 -20.25 -18.08
N ALA A 712 -14.76 -20.57 -19.01
CA ALA A 712 -15.49 -21.83 -19.04
C ALA A 712 -14.67 -22.97 -19.70
N THR A 713 -13.59 -23.41 -19.06
CA THR A 713 -12.71 -24.45 -19.62
C THR A 713 -13.33 -25.85 -19.49
N GLY A 714 -13.74 -26.46 -20.62
CA GLY A 714 -14.24 -27.84 -20.65
C GLY A 714 -14.90 -28.24 -21.98
N SER A 715 -15.05 -29.55 -22.19
CA SER A 715 -15.86 -30.15 -23.27
C SER A 715 -17.21 -30.56 -22.68
N PHE A 716 -18.20 -29.69 -22.76
CA PHE A 716 -19.48 -29.89 -22.09
C PHE A 716 -20.30 -30.96 -22.84
N TYR A 717 -20.54 -32.10 -22.19
CA TYR A 717 -21.35 -33.18 -22.74
C TYR A 717 -22.75 -33.19 -22.12
N SER A 718 -23.73 -33.01 -23.01
CA SER A 718 -25.20 -33.18 -22.89
C SER A 718 -25.80 -33.34 -21.48
N GLN A 719 -26.07 -32.21 -20.82
CA GLN A 719 -27.22 -32.08 -19.91
C GLN A 719 -27.93 -30.73 -20.07
N GLY A 720 -27.17 -29.64 -20.18
CA GLY A 720 -27.68 -28.33 -20.63
C GLY A 720 -27.78 -28.23 -22.16
N SER A 721 -28.57 -27.27 -22.64
CA SER A 721 -28.60 -26.88 -24.06
C SER A 721 -27.36 -26.08 -24.50
N SER A 722 -26.40 -25.83 -23.60
CA SER A 722 -25.17 -25.11 -23.92
C SER A 722 -23.99 -25.44 -23.00
N GLY A 723 -22.79 -24.97 -23.39
CA GLY A 723 -21.60 -24.93 -22.54
C GLY A 723 -21.62 -23.77 -21.53
N GLY A 724 -20.80 -23.85 -20.47
CA GLY A 724 -20.71 -22.83 -19.42
C GLY A 724 -20.46 -21.41 -19.96
N ASN A 725 -21.08 -20.39 -19.38
CA ASN A 725 -20.82 -19.01 -19.80
C ASN A 725 -19.54 -18.48 -19.15
N GLY A 726 -18.75 -17.67 -19.85
CA GLY A 726 -17.63 -16.94 -19.27
C GLY A 726 -18.11 -15.76 -18.40
N GLY A 727 -17.33 -15.39 -17.38
CA GLY A 727 -17.60 -14.20 -16.56
C GLY A 727 -17.12 -12.91 -17.22
N SER A 728 -17.66 -11.74 -16.85
CA SER A 728 -17.16 -10.47 -17.38
C SER A 728 -15.79 -10.11 -16.80
N GLY A 729 -14.96 -9.40 -17.56
CA GLY A 729 -13.77 -8.74 -17.04
C GLY A 729 -14.14 -7.58 -16.11
N GLY A 730 -13.26 -7.26 -15.17
CA GLY A 730 -13.44 -6.14 -14.26
C GLY A 730 -12.88 -4.83 -14.81
N ALA A 731 -13.48 -3.70 -14.44
CA ALA A 731 -12.99 -2.39 -14.86
C ALA A 731 -11.64 -2.02 -14.23
N GLY A 732 -10.81 -1.29 -14.96
CA GLY A 732 -9.57 -0.69 -14.47
C GLY A 732 -9.83 0.49 -13.53
N GLY A 733 -8.95 0.64 -12.53
CA GLY A 733 -9.01 1.72 -11.57
C GLY A 733 -8.59 3.06 -12.16
N ASN A 734 -9.22 4.14 -11.72
CA ASN A 734 -8.83 5.50 -12.10
C ASN A 734 -7.47 5.88 -11.49
N ALA A 735 -6.68 6.67 -12.21
CA ALA A 735 -5.39 7.15 -11.73
C ALA A 735 -5.49 8.37 -10.80
N GLY A 736 -4.40 8.61 -10.08
CA GLY A 736 -4.24 9.76 -9.20
C GLY A 736 -3.96 11.04 -9.98
N ALA A 737 -4.54 12.15 -9.54
CA ALA A 737 -4.14 13.47 -10.01
C ALA A 737 -2.68 13.79 -9.61
N GLY A 738 -1.95 14.50 -10.47
CA GLY A 738 -0.64 15.04 -10.13
C GLY A 738 -0.77 16.22 -9.16
N GLY A 739 0.16 16.37 -8.22
CA GLY A 739 0.15 17.43 -7.24
C GLY A 739 0.45 18.82 -7.82
N ALA A 740 -0.13 19.87 -7.22
CA ALA A 740 0.17 21.25 -7.60
C ALA A 740 1.62 21.63 -7.27
N GLY A 741 2.21 22.52 -8.05
CA GLY A 741 3.49 23.15 -7.70
C GLY A 741 3.33 24.12 -6.52
N GLY A 742 4.34 24.22 -5.67
CA GLY A 742 4.34 25.13 -4.52
C GLY A 742 4.45 26.60 -4.91
N SER A 743 3.99 27.50 -4.03
CA SER A 743 4.09 28.95 -4.22
C SER A 743 5.48 29.50 -3.87
N GLY A 744 5.90 30.59 -4.51
CA GLY A 744 7.21 31.21 -4.25
C GLY A 744 7.49 32.36 -5.23
N ALA A 745 8.74 32.85 -5.26
CA ALA A 745 9.20 33.84 -6.23
C ALA A 745 9.08 33.35 -7.69
N GLN A 746 9.23 32.03 -7.89
CA GLN A 746 8.66 31.29 -9.01
C GLN A 746 7.83 30.16 -8.42
N ALA A 747 6.69 29.84 -9.04
CA ALA A 747 5.95 28.63 -8.68
C ALA A 747 6.79 27.39 -9.01
N GLY A 748 6.68 26.34 -8.18
CA GLY A 748 7.24 25.04 -8.50
C GLY A 748 6.53 24.40 -9.69
N ALA A 749 7.17 23.40 -10.30
CA ALA A 749 6.50 22.60 -11.34
C ALA A 749 5.41 21.71 -10.71
N GLY A 750 4.34 21.46 -11.45
CA GLY A 750 3.35 20.45 -11.05
C GLY A 750 3.90 19.02 -11.20
N GLY A 751 3.37 18.08 -10.43
CA GLY A 751 3.60 16.66 -10.64
C GLY A 751 2.80 16.14 -11.83
N ASN A 752 3.27 15.06 -12.47
CA ASN A 752 2.53 14.44 -13.58
C ASN A 752 1.31 13.70 -13.03
N ALA A 753 0.25 13.63 -13.85
CA ALA A 753 -0.88 12.76 -13.56
C ALA A 753 -0.51 11.28 -13.79
N GLY A 754 -1.15 10.38 -13.03
CA GLY A 754 -1.03 8.94 -13.25
C GLY A 754 -1.78 8.46 -14.50
N ALA A 755 -1.36 7.31 -15.03
CA ALA A 755 -2.09 6.59 -16.08
C ALA A 755 -3.20 5.72 -15.47
N GLY A 756 -4.32 5.60 -16.18
CA GLY A 756 -5.43 4.73 -15.77
C GLY A 756 -5.05 3.25 -15.82
N GLY A 757 -5.65 2.43 -14.96
CA GLY A 757 -5.46 0.97 -15.00
C GLY A 757 -6.18 0.36 -16.21
N HIS A 758 -5.66 -0.70 -16.79
CA HIS A 758 -6.33 -1.41 -17.88
C HIS A 758 -7.55 -2.18 -17.35
N GLY A 759 -8.59 -2.30 -18.17
CA GLY A 759 -9.70 -3.23 -17.92
C GLY A 759 -9.24 -4.68 -18.11
N GLY A 760 -9.83 -5.60 -17.36
CA GLY A 760 -9.57 -7.03 -17.50
C GLY A 760 -10.37 -7.64 -18.66
N ASP A 761 -9.85 -8.69 -19.28
CA ASP A 761 -10.55 -9.36 -20.39
C ASP A 761 -11.76 -10.15 -19.90
N GLY A 762 -12.77 -10.27 -20.75
CA GLY A 762 -13.92 -11.14 -20.53
C GLY A 762 -13.56 -12.61 -20.70
N GLY A 763 -14.18 -13.46 -19.90
CA GLY A 763 -13.91 -14.90 -19.90
C GLY A 763 -14.52 -15.60 -21.12
N ASP A 764 -13.83 -16.62 -21.63
CA ASP A 764 -14.29 -17.47 -22.73
C ASP A 764 -15.49 -18.34 -22.35
N GLY A 765 -16.39 -18.55 -23.32
CA GLY A 765 -17.54 -19.44 -23.22
C GLY A 765 -17.21 -20.90 -23.59
N GLY A 766 -17.90 -21.84 -22.95
CA GLY A 766 -17.57 -23.26 -22.99
C GLY A 766 -17.95 -23.98 -24.29
N THR A 767 -17.14 -24.93 -24.72
CA THR A 767 -17.36 -25.69 -25.97
C THR A 767 -18.41 -26.79 -25.81
N ALA A 768 -19.29 -26.99 -26.81
CA ALA A 768 -20.34 -28.00 -26.75
C ALA A 768 -20.18 -29.06 -27.85
N THR A 769 -19.97 -30.33 -27.47
CA THR A 769 -19.27 -31.29 -28.34
C THR A 769 -20.15 -32.08 -29.34
N LEU A 770 -21.43 -31.73 -29.55
CA LEU A 770 -22.35 -32.52 -30.41
C LEU A 770 -22.92 -31.71 -31.59
N ALA A 771 -22.39 -31.98 -32.79
CA ALA A 771 -22.90 -31.41 -34.04
C ALA A 771 -24.29 -31.98 -34.43
N GLY A 772 -25.17 -31.11 -34.93
CA GLY A 772 -26.46 -31.51 -35.53
C GLY A 772 -27.67 -31.60 -34.59
N THR A 773 -27.57 -31.07 -33.36
CA THR A 773 -28.70 -30.93 -32.42
C THR A 773 -28.68 -29.54 -31.78
N ASN A 774 -29.79 -29.09 -31.19
CA ASN A 774 -29.96 -27.77 -30.54
C ASN A 774 -29.03 -27.60 -29.31
N VAL A 775 -27.75 -27.39 -29.57
CA VAL A 775 -26.69 -27.26 -28.58
C VAL A 775 -25.82 -26.07 -28.96
N HIS A 776 -25.64 -25.17 -28.01
CA HIS A 776 -25.00 -23.87 -28.21
C HIS A 776 -23.66 -23.81 -27.46
N GLY A 777 -22.66 -23.15 -28.01
CA GLY A 777 -21.50 -22.73 -27.24
C GLY A 777 -21.93 -21.83 -26.09
N GLY A 778 -21.22 -21.89 -24.96
CA GLY A 778 -21.39 -20.91 -23.89
C GLY A 778 -21.10 -19.50 -24.41
N ALA A 779 -21.82 -18.51 -23.90
CA ALA A 779 -21.51 -17.12 -24.21
C ALA A 779 -20.24 -16.70 -23.46
N ALA A 780 -19.43 -15.85 -24.07
CA ALA A 780 -18.34 -15.19 -23.37
C ALA A 780 -18.84 -14.01 -22.53
N GLY A 781 -18.03 -13.62 -21.56
CA GLY A 781 -18.21 -12.37 -20.83
C GLY A 781 -17.64 -11.18 -21.59
N ASP A 782 -18.21 -10.00 -21.32
CA ASP A 782 -17.69 -8.72 -21.82
C ASP A 782 -16.37 -8.36 -21.12
N GLY A 783 -15.46 -7.66 -21.80
CA GLY A 783 -14.25 -7.09 -21.23
C GLY A 783 -14.55 -5.82 -20.42
N GLY A 784 -13.80 -5.59 -19.35
CA GLY A 784 -14.00 -4.44 -18.48
C GLY A 784 -13.49 -3.12 -19.05
N ASP A 785 -14.10 -2.00 -18.68
CA ASP A 785 -13.64 -0.67 -19.09
C ASP A 785 -12.25 -0.33 -18.54
N GLY A 786 -11.47 0.44 -19.30
CA GLY A 786 -10.21 1.01 -18.85
C GLY A 786 -10.42 2.23 -17.94
N GLY A 787 -9.59 2.33 -16.91
CA GLY A 787 -9.64 3.44 -15.95
C GLY A 787 -9.25 4.78 -16.57
N ALA A 788 -9.84 5.87 -16.09
CA ALA A 788 -9.47 7.21 -16.52
C ALA A 788 -8.09 7.62 -15.98
N ALA A 789 -7.38 8.41 -16.77
CA ALA A 789 -6.15 9.07 -16.34
C ALA A 789 -6.42 10.09 -15.22
N GLY A 790 -5.40 10.35 -14.42
CA GLY A 790 -5.43 11.41 -13.43
C GLY A 790 -5.50 12.79 -14.08
N HIS A 791 -5.91 13.81 -13.33
CA HIS A 791 -5.90 15.19 -13.81
C HIS A 791 -4.58 15.90 -13.47
N ILE A 792 -4.18 16.86 -14.31
CA ILE A 792 -3.12 17.81 -13.97
C ILE A 792 -3.69 18.82 -12.96
N ALA A 793 -3.06 19.00 -11.79
CA ALA A 793 -3.51 20.00 -10.82
C ALA A 793 -3.41 21.45 -11.35
N ALA A 794 -4.37 22.27 -10.91
CA ALA A 794 -4.40 23.69 -11.22
C ALA A 794 -3.11 24.39 -10.76
N GLY A 795 -2.48 25.15 -11.66
CA GLY A 795 -1.20 25.83 -11.41
C GLY A 795 0.05 24.98 -11.69
N GLY A 796 -0.09 23.70 -12.06
CA GLY A 796 1.01 22.79 -12.36
C GLY A 796 1.74 23.05 -13.68
N ALA A 797 2.40 24.20 -13.82
CA ALA A 797 3.21 24.51 -15.00
C ALA A 797 4.30 23.43 -15.21
N GLY A 798 4.38 22.88 -16.43
CA GLY A 798 5.35 21.84 -16.80
C GLY A 798 4.94 20.38 -16.52
N ALA A 799 3.80 20.14 -15.86
CA ALA A 799 3.27 18.79 -15.67
C ALA A 799 2.71 18.20 -16.98
N ARG A 800 2.82 16.88 -17.14
CA ARG A 800 2.14 16.12 -18.20
C ARG A 800 0.90 15.41 -17.65
N GLY A 801 -0.10 15.22 -18.52
CA GLY A 801 -1.21 14.32 -18.27
C GLY A 801 -0.76 12.86 -18.34
N GLY A 802 -1.59 11.96 -17.81
CA GLY A 802 -1.48 10.52 -18.00
C GLY A 802 -2.38 10.02 -19.13
N ASP A 803 -2.00 8.89 -19.72
CA ASP A 803 -2.81 8.14 -20.68
C ASP A 803 -3.98 7.45 -19.95
N GLY A 804 -5.12 7.32 -20.63
CA GLY A 804 -6.20 6.46 -20.14
C GLY A 804 -5.83 4.98 -20.28
N GLY A 805 -6.31 4.13 -19.37
CA GLY A 805 -6.11 2.69 -19.48
C GLY A 805 -6.89 2.10 -20.65
N ASP A 806 -6.34 1.09 -21.33
CA ASP A 806 -7.09 0.37 -22.37
C ASP A 806 -8.23 -0.45 -21.75
N GLY A 807 -9.34 -0.60 -22.47
CA GLY A 807 -10.40 -1.55 -22.11
C GLY A 807 -9.97 -2.98 -22.39
N GLY A 808 -10.48 -3.92 -21.59
CA GLY A 808 -10.25 -5.35 -21.76
C GLY A 808 -10.96 -5.90 -22.99
N VAL A 809 -10.39 -6.94 -23.60
CA VAL A 809 -10.96 -7.63 -24.75
C VAL A 809 -12.15 -8.48 -24.29
N GLY A 810 -13.23 -8.53 -25.07
CA GLY A 810 -14.35 -9.44 -24.81
C GLY A 810 -13.96 -10.89 -25.14
N GLY A 811 -14.40 -11.84 -24.32
CA GLY A 811 -14.04 -13.25 -24.51
C GLY A 811 -14.64 -13.87 -25.78
N HIS A 812 -14.21 -15.08 -26.12
CA HIS A 812 -14.72 -15.83 -27.26
C HIS A 812 -15.85 -16.78 -26.87
N GLY A 813 -16.94 -16.75 -27.64
CA GLY A 813 -18.03 -17.72 -27.48
C GLY A 813 -17.59 -19.15 -27.84
N GLY A 814 -18.23 -20.15 -27.22
CA GLY A 814 -17.88 -21.56 -27.42
C GLY A 814 -17.93 -22.00 -28.90
N THR A 815 -16.94 -22.76 -29.35
CA THR A 815 -16.60 -22.96 -30.78
C THR A 815 -17.22 -24.19 -31.47
N VAL A 816 -18.00 -25.01 -30.76
CA VAL A 816 -18.61 -26.24 -31.29
C VAL A 816 -20.08 -26.29 -30.88
N GLY A 817 -20.96 -26.68 -31.80
CA GLY A 817 -22.41 -26.46 -31.72
C GLY A 817 -22.84 -25.29 -32.61
N SER A 818 -23.87 -24.52 -32.24
CA SER A 818 -23.87 -23.10 -32.65
C SER A 818 -22.75 -22.38 -31.91
N THR A 819 -22.10 -21.40 -32.53
CA THR A 819 -21.19 -20.52 -31.81
C THR A 819 -21.91 -19.83 -30.63
N GLY A 820 -21.22 -19.69 -29.51
CA GLY A 820 -21.67 -18.79 -28.44
C GLY A 820 -21.54 -17.33 -28.86
N ALA A 821 -22.30 -16.44 -28.21
CA ALA A 821 -22.07 -15.00 -28.35
C ALA A 821 -20.68 -14.64 -27.81
N ASN A 822 -19.96 -13.76 -28.52
CA ASN A 822 -18.69 -13.21 -28.05
C ASN A 822 -18.94 -12.10 -27.03
N GLY A 823 -17.94 -11.81 -26.19
CA GLY A 823 -17.93 -10.61 -25.38
C GLY A 823 -17.74 -9.36 -26.25
N ALA A 824 -18.38 -8.26 -25.87
CA ALA A 824 -17.94 -6.93 -26.24
C ALA A 824 -16.67 -6.63 -25.44
N GLY A 825 -15.73 -5.87 -25.99
CA GLY A 825 -14.64 -5.35 -25.16
C GLY A 825 -15.02 -4.03 -24.50
N GLY A 826 -14.29 -3.69 -23.44
CA GLY A 826 -14.57 -2.51 -22.63
C GLY A 826 -14.18 -1.20 -23.32
N ALA A 827 -14.79 -0.10 -22.89
CA ALA A 827 -14.40 1.22 -23.32
C ALA A 827 -12.97 1.56 -22.86
N GLY A 828 -12.21 2.26 -23.68
CA GLY A 828 -10.92 2.82 -23.28
C GLY A 828 -11.10 4.03 -22.37
N GLY A 829 -10.29 4.11 -21.31
CA GLY A 829 -10.33 5.19 -20.33
C GLY A 829 -9.97 6.55 -20.94
N ALA A 830 -10.50 7.63 -20.36
CA ALA A 830 -10.19 8.99 -20.82
C ALA A 830 -8.75 9.41 -20.48
N GLY A 831 -8.04 9.97 -21.46
CA GLY A 831 -6.74 10.60 -21.27
C GLY A 831 -6.85 12.02 -20.69
N SER A 832 -5.71 12.63 -20.37
CA SER A 832 -5.65 13.97 -19.77
C SER A 832 -4.58 14.86 -20.39
N GLY A 833 -4.74 16.19 -20.37
CA GLY A 833 -3.64 17.11 -20.69
C GLY A 833 -3.03 17.01 -22.11
N GLY A 834 -3.74 16.38 -23.07
CA GLY A 834 -3.29 16.22 -24.46
C GLY A 834 -2.65 14.87 -24.80
N VAL A 835 -2.58 13.92 -23.85
CA VAL A 835 -2.30 12.49 -24.15
C VAL A 835 -3.58 11.71 -24.48
N GLY A 836 -3.41 10.48 -24.97
CA GLY A 836 -4.48 9.69 -25.57
C GLY A 836 -5.48 9.11 -24.56
N ASN A 837 -6.71 8.90 -25.03
CA ASN A 837 -7.59 7.92 -24.41
C ASN A 837 -6.98 6.52 -24.63
N GLY A 838 -7.25 5.59 -23.71
CA GLY A 838 -6.95 4.19 -23.93
C GLY A 838 -7.70 3.64 -25.14
N ALA A 839 -7.19 2.55 -25.71
CA ALA A 839 -7.92 1.80 -26.72
C ALA A 839 -9.18 1.20 -26.12
N THR A 840 -10.28 1.17 -26.89
CA THR A 840 -11.39 0.25 -26.60
C THR A 840 -10.87 -1.17 -26.78
N GLY A 841 -11.10 -2.03 -25.80
CA GLY A 841 -10.90 -3.46 -26.00
C GLY A 841 -11.93 -4.01 -26.98
N GLY A 842 -11.64 -5.15 -27.60
CA GLY A 842 -12.63 -5.87 -28.39
C GLY A 842 -12.01 -6.83 -29.42
N PRO A 843 -12.75 -7.88 -29.82
CA PRO A 843 -12.43 -8.64 -31.03
C PRO A 843 -12.56 -7.73 -32.26
N GLU A 844 -11.74 -7.97 -33.30
CA GLU A 844 -11.71 -7.12 -34.50
C GLU A 844 -13.10 -6.99 -35.17
N GLY A 845 -13.61 -5.75 -35.29
CA GLY A 845 -14.89 -5.44 -35.93
C GLY A 845 -15.65 -4.29 -35.26
N PRO A 846 -16.80 -3.85 -35.81
CA PRO A 846 -17.66 -2.88 -35.14
C PRO A 846 -18.45 -3.55 -34.00
N VAL A 847 -18.66 -2.81 -32.91
CA VAL A 847 -19.41 -3.28 -31.73
C VAL A 847 -20.91 -3.36 -32.03
N ASN A 848 -21.45 -2.35 -32.72
CA ASN A 848 -22.82 -2.35 -33.22
C ASN A 848 -22.85 -1.92 -34.70
N ALA A 849 -23.84 -2.40 -35.44
CA ALA A 849 -24.15 -1.94 -36.79
C ALA A 849 -25.66 -2.03 -37.04
N SER A 850 -26.23 -1.09 -37.80
CA SER A 850 -27.67 -1.05 -38.09
C SER A 850 -27.98 -1.23 -39.57
N ILE A 851 -29.17 -1.76 -39.84
CA ILE A 851 -29.80 -1.80 -41.17
C ILE A 851 -31.24 -1.25 -41.09
N PRO A 852 -31.80 -0.72 -42.19
CA PRO A 852 -33.18 -0.29 -42.21
C PRO A 852 -34.15 -1.47 -42.02
N LEU A 853 -35.12 -1.32 -41.13
CA LEU A 853 -36.28 -2.20 -41.03
C LEU A 853 -37.39 -1.67 -41.95
N TYR A 854 -38.01 -2.55 -42.72
CA TYR A 854 -39.19 -2.20 -43.52
C TYR A 854 -40.41 -2.98 -43.03
N LEU A 855 -41.56 -2.32 -42.96
CA LEU A 855 -42.83 -2.97 -42.63
C LEU A 855 -43.65 -3.23 -43.91
N GLN A 856 -44.13 -4.45 -44.07
CA GLN A 856 -45.04 -4.87 -45.15
C GLN A 856 -46.39 -5.36 -44.59
N SER A 857 -47.28 -5.82 -45.48
CA SER A 857 -48.60 -6.37 -45.15
C SER A 857 -49.48 -5.46 -44.28
N GLY A 858 -49.46 -4.15 -44.52
CA GLY A 858 -50.24 -3.18 -43.73
C GLY A 858 -49.59 -2.75 -42.42
N GLY A 859 -48.31 -3.06 -42.20
CA GLY A 859 -47.52 -2.60 -41.06
C GLY A 859 -47.09 -3.71 -40.10
N ILE A 860 -47.56 -4.95 -40.28
CA ILE A 860 -47.43 -6.06 -39.32
C ILE A 860 -46.41 -7.13 -39.71
N SER A 861 -45.72 -6.97 -40.84
CA SER A 861 -44.67 -7.90 -41.29
C SER A 861 -43.33 -7.17 -41.35
N PRO A 862 -42.47 -7.31 -40.34
CA PRO A 862 -41.13 -6.73 -40.32
C PRO A 862 -40.21 -7.53 -41.25
N ILE A 863 -39.55 -6.82 -42.18
CA ILE A 863 -38.63 -7.41 -43.15
C ILE A 863 -37.30 -6.66 -43.21
N VAL A 864 -36.26 -7.40 -43.58
CA VAL A 864 -34.90 -6.90 -43.86
C VAL A 864 -34.43 -7.42 -45.23
N TYR A 865 -33.35 -6.87 -45.76
CA TYR A 865 -32.74 -7.37 -47.00
C TYR A 865 -31.44 -8.12 -46.68
N ILE A 866 -31.27 -9.30 -47.29
CA ILE A 866 -30.05 -10.10 -47.15
C ILE A 866 -29.50 -10.58 -48.50
N SER A 867 -28.19 -10.77 -48.57
CA SER A 867 -27.44 -11.38 -49.66
C SER A 867 -26.94 -12.77 -49.23
N ILE A 868 -27.14 -13.81 -50.04
CA ILE A 868 -26.45 -15.10 -49.87
C ILE A 868 -25.24 -15.12 -50.79
N ASN A 869 -24.06 -15.44 -50.26
CA ASN A 869 -22.80 -15.65 -51.01
C ASN A 869 -22.46 -14.50 -51.99
N GLY A 870 -22.70 -13.25 -51.58
CA GLY A 870 -22.49 -12.06 -52.43
C GLY A 870 -23.50 -11.90 -53.59
N GLY A 871 -24.59 -12.65 -53.60
CA GLY A 871 -25.69 -12.52 -54.56
C GLY A 871 -26.55 -11.26 -54.38
N PRO A 872 -27.48 -10.97 -55.30
CA PRO A 872 -28.38 -9.82 -55.19
C PRO A 872 -29.20 -9.83 -53.89
N PRO A 873 -29.33 -8.72 -53.15
CA PRO A 873 -30.10 -8.69 -51.92
C PRO A 873 -31.61 -8.93 -52.12
N VAL A 874 -32.20 -9.73 -51.23
CA VAL A 874 -33.60 -10.15 -51.30
C VAL A 874 -34.34 -9.93 -49.97
N PRO A 875 -35.66 -9.68 -49.99
CA PRO A 875 -36.44 -9.42 -48.78
C PRO A 875 -36.76 -10.70 -48.01
N VAL A 876 -36.44 -10.71 -46.72
CA VAL A 876 -36.79 -11.79 -45.78
C VAL A 876 -37.53 -11.22 -44.57
N GLN A 877 -38.50 -11.98 -44.04
CA GLN A 877 -39.16 -11.64 -42.78
C GLN A 877 -38.19 -11.89 -41.63
N ILE A 878 -38.02 -10.92 -40.72
CA ILE A 878 -37.29 -11.12 -39.47
C ILE A 878 -38.26 -11.66 -38.42
N ASP A 879 -37.95 -12.85 -37.91
CA ASP A 879 -38.90 -13.68 -37.17
C ASP A 879 -38.28 -14.14 -35.85
N THR A 880 -38.68 -13.51 -34.73
CA THR A 880 -38.25 -13.95 -33.39
C THR A 880 -38.91 -15.27 -32.98
N GLY A 881 -40.05 -15.65 -33.56
CA GLY A 881 -40.78 -16.89 -33.28
C GLY A 881 -40.11 -18.16 -33.78
N SER A 882 -39.18 -18.06 -34.74
CA SER A 882 -38.46 -19.20 -35.31
C SER A 882 -36.93 -19.06 -35.26
N THR A 883 -36.19 -20.09 -35.71
CA THR A 883 -34.72 -20.16 -35.62
C THR A 883 -34.16 -20.66 -36.95
N GLY A 884 -33.15 -19.95 -37.47
CA GLY A 884 -32.46 -20.28 -38.73
C GLY A 884 -33.10 -19.66 -39.98
N LEU A 885 -32.34 -19.63 -41.08
CA LEU A 885 -32.79 -19.03 -42.35
C LEU A 885 -33.36 -20.09 -43.30
N THR A 886 -34.60 -19.90 -43.74
CA THR A 886 -35.23 -20.69 -44.81
C THR A 886 -35.58 -19.79 -46.00
N MET A 887 -35.15 -20.16 -47.20
CA MET A 887 -35.27 -19.35 -48.42
C MET A 887 -35.80 -20.15 -49.62
N LEU A 888 -36.65 -19.52 -50.43
CA LEU A 888 -36.86 -19.94 -51.83
C LEU A 888 -35.64 -19.51 -52.65
N GLY A 889 -35.02 -20.43 -53.39
CA GLY A 889 -33.82 -20.08 -54.14
C GLY A 889 -33.30 -21.14 -55.09
N ASN A 890 -32.13 -20.85 -55.66
CA ASN A 890 -31.32 -21.74 -56.46
C ASN A 890 -30.02 -22.00 -55.69
N SER A 891 -29.66 -23.27 -55.48
CA SER A 891 -28.43 -23.66 -54.77
C SER A 891 -27.15 -23.56 -55.61
N SER A 892 -27.27 -23.19 -56.89
CA SER A 892 -26.12 -22.99 -57.79
C SER A 892 -25.13 -21.97 -57.22
N GLY A 893 -23.92 -22.45 -56.91
CA GLY A 893 -22.83 -21.62 -56.38
C GLY A 893 -22.71 -21.60 -54.86
N LEU A 894 -23.56 -22.31 -54.11
CA LEU A 894 -23.50 -22.36 -52.64
C LEU A 894 -22.60 -23.47 -52.07
N GLY A 895 -21.98 -24.29 -52.94
CA GLY A 895 -21.20 -25.47 -52.54
C GLY A 895 -22.05 -26.74 -52.47
N ASP A 896 -21.49 -27.79 -51.85
CA ASP A 896 -22.20 -29.04 -51.61
C ASP A 896 -23.20 -28.87 -50.46
N SER A 897 -24.32 -29.60 -50.52
CA SER A 897 -25.29 -29.60 -49.42
C SER A 897 -24.75 -30.42 -48.25
N VAL A 898 -24.73 -29.82 -47.06
CA VAL A 898 -24.20 -30.42 -45.83
C VAL A 898 -25.24 -31.22 -45.06
N PHE A 899 -26.53 -30.92 -45.27
CA PHE A 899 -27.66 -31.62 -44.64
C PHE A 899 -28.92 -31.52 -45.51
N SER A 900 -29.87 -32.43 -45.34
CA SER A 900 -31.22 -32.32 -45.92
C SER A 900 -32.27 -32.77 -44.93
N GLY A 901 -33.41 -32.08 -44.91
CA GLY A 901 -34.43 -32.28 -43.90
C GLY A 901 -35.82 -31.84 -44.32
N SER A 902 -36.74 -31.82 -43.37
CA SER A 902 -38.08 -31.28 -43.53
C SER A 902 -38.54 -30.56 -42.27
N ALA A 903 -39.32 -29.50 -42.46
CA ALA A 903 -39.84 -28.64 -41.40
C ALA A 903 -41.24 -28.14 -41.76
N SER A 904 -41.89 -27.40 -40.86
CA SER A 904 -43.20 -26.78 -41.10
C SER A 904 -43.29 -25.43 -40.40
N TYR A 905 -43.91 -24.46 -41.06
CA TYR A 905 -44.31 -23.18 -40.45
C TYR A 905 -45.78 -23.24 -40.03
N ALA A 906 -46.16 -22.52 -38.98
CA ALA A 906 -47.53 -22.47 -38.48
C ALA A 906 -48.56 -22.08 -39.57
N GLY A 907 -48.17 -21.21 -40.50
CA GLY A 907 -49.00 -20.77 -41.64
C GLY A 907 -49.24 -21.81 -42.75
N LEU A 908 -48.61 -22.99 -42.72
CA LEU A 908 -48.75 -24.02 -43.78
C LEU A 908 -49.88 -25.03 -43.54
N GLY A 909 -50.66 -24.88 -42.46
CA GLY A 909 -51.80 -25.76 -42.17
C GLY A 909 -51.41 -27.21 -41.93
N SER A 910 -50.40 -27.44 -41.08
CA SER A 910 -49.82 -28.75 -40.75
C SER A 910 -49.12 -29.48 -41.91
N GLN A 911 -48.89 -28.83 -43.05
CA GLN A 911 -48.05 -29.36 -44.12
C GLN A 911 -46.57 -29.06 -43.86
N SER A 912 -45.70 -30.03 -44.20
CA SER A 912 -44.24 -29.87 -44.12
C SER A 912 -43.65 -29.58 -45.50
N TYR A 913 -42.58 -28.79 -45.53
CA TYR A 913 -41.71 -28.59 -46.69
C TYR A 913 -40.39 -29.34 -46.46
N SER A 914 -39.74 -29.76 -47.54
CA SER A 914 -38.39 -30.32 -47.54
C SER A 914 -37.36 -29.28 -48.03
N TYR A 915 -36.12 -29.41 -47.57
CA TYR A 915 -35.04 -28.46 -47.83
C TYR A 915 -33.65 -29.13 -47.83
N HIS A 916 -32.71 -28.45 -48.49
CA HIS A 916 -31.28 -28.71 -48.41
C HIS A 916 -30.58 -27.56 -47.67
N THR A 917 -29.70 -27.90 -46.73
CA THR A 917 -28.84 -26.95 -46.01
C THR A 917 -27.49 -26.83 -46.73
N TYR A 918 -26.96 -25.61 -46.76
CA TYR A 918 -25.65 -25.25 -47.32
C TYR A 918 -24.91 -24.36 -46.31
N ASP A 919 -23.61 -24.55 -46.16
CA ASP A 919 -22.75 -23.66 -45.36
C ASP A 919 -22.20 -22.55 -46.24
N THR A 920 -22.71 -21.33 -46.07
CA THR A 920 -22.41 -20.20 -46.96
C THR A 920 -22.55 -18.86 -46.23
N THR A 921 -21.99 -17.78 -46.77
CA THR A 921 -22.01 -16.48 -46.11
C THR A 921 -23.35 -15.77 -46.32
N VAL A 922 -23.81 -15.04 -45.30
CA VAL A 922 -24.99 -14.17 -45.39
C VAL A 922 -24.60 -12.73 -45.04
N GLY A 923 -24.83 -11.82 -45.98
CA GLY A 923 -24.64 -10.38 -45.80
C GLY A 923 -25.97 -9.68 -45.52
N PHE A 924 -26.01 -8.79 -44.53
CA PHE A 924 -27.17 -7.91 -44.30
C PHE A 924 -27.03 -6.61 -45.08
N CYS A 925 -28.13 -6.17 -45.69
CA CYS A 925 -28.10 -5.11 -46.70
C CYS A 925 -29.28 -4.13 -46.57
N ASP A 926 -29.14 -2.96 -47.19
CA ASP A 926 -30.28 -2.09 -47.47
C ASP A 926 -31.04 -2.52 -48.74
N LYS A 927 -32.18 -1.88 -48.99
CA LYS A 927 -33.01 -2.11 -50.19
C LYS A 927 -32.38 -1.60 -51.50
N ALA A 928 -31.39 -0.71 -51.44
CA ALA A 928 -30.66 -0.23 -52.61
C ALA A 928 -29.56 -1.20 -53.07
N GLY A 929 -29.23 -2.19 -52.23
CA GLY A 929 -28.25 -3.24 -52.49
C GLY A 929 -26.91 -3.02 -51.80
N VAL A 930 -26.81 -2.08 -50.85
CA VAL A 930 -25.59 -1.82 -50.09
C VAL A 930 -25.54 -2.76 -48.88
N CYS A 931 -24.56 -3.65 -48.87
CA CYS A 931 -24.28 -4.55 -47.75
C CYS A 931 -22.96 -4.11 -47.10
N PRO A 932 -22.94 -3.68 -45.81
CA PRO A 932 -21.70 -3.37 -45.12
C PRO A 932 -20.82 -4.63 -45.01
N GLU A 933 -19.52 -4.53 -45.32
CA GLU A 933 -18.58 -5.66 -45.24
C GLU A 933 -18.51 -6.28 -43.83
N SER A 934 -18.74 -5.47 -42.79
CA SER A 934 -18.78 -5.90 -41.40
C SER A 934 -20.06 -6.62 -40.99
N LEU A 935 -21.09 -6.63 -41.82
CA LEU A 935 -22.35 -7.36 -41.60
C LEU A 935 -22.48 -8.57 -42.53
N VAL A 936 -21.35 -9.25 -42.76
CA VAL A 936 -21.28 -10.53 -43.46
C VAL A 936 -20.87 -11.60 -42.45
N THR A 937 -21.64 -12.68 -42.36
CA THR A 937 -21.30 -13.81 -41.49
C THR A 937 -20.13 -14.63 -42.03
N ASP A 938 -19.45 -15.34 -41.13
CA ASP A 938 -18.75 -16.56 -41.53
C ASP A 938 -19.72 -17.56 -42.21
N PRO A 939 -19.22 -18.56 -42.97
CA PRO A 939 -20.07 -19.58 -43.57
C PRO A 939 -20.98 -20.24 -42.53
N THR A 940 -22.29 -20.13 -42.74
CA THR A 940 -23.33 -20.53 -41.80
C THR A 940 -24.46 -21.28 -42.51
N ALA A 941 -25.27 -22.00 -41.75
CA ALA A 941 -26.29 -22.90 -42.26
C ALA A 941 -27.48 -22.13 -42.88
N VAL A 942 -27.65 -22.25 -44.19
CA VAL A 942 -28.78 -21.68 -44.95
C VAL A 942 -29.61 -22.79 -45.57
N ASN A 943 -30.91 -22.82 -45.26
CA ASN A 943 -31.85 -23.81 -45.82
C ASN A 943 -32.48 -23.27 -47.12
N ILE A 944 -32.21 -23.95 -48.24
CA ILE A 944 -32.88 -23.72 -49.51
C ILE A 944 -34.00 -24.74 -49.67
N VAL A 945 -35.22 -24.26 -49.87
CA VAL A 945 -36.43 -25.09 -50.07
C VAL A 945 -36.29 -25.93 -51.33
N ASP A 946 -36.70 -27.20 -51.26
CA ASP A 946 -36.67 -28.10 -52.42
C ASP A 946 -37.58 -27.63 -53.55
N PRO A 947 -37.20 -27.84 -54.83
CA PRO A 947 -38.06 -27.57 -55.97
C PRO A 947 -39.45 -28.23 -55.89
N ALA A 948 -39.57 -29.38 -55.24
CA ALA A 948 -40.84 -30.07 -54.99
C ALA A 948 -41.74 -29.34 -53.96
N SER A 949 -41.12 -28.64 -53.00
CA SER A 949 -41.78 -27.89 -51.93
C SER A 949 -42.01 -26.41 -52.27
N ASN A 950 -41.38 -25.89 -53.33
CA ASN A 950 -41.48 -24.48 -53.73
C ASN A 950 -42.91 -23.98 -53.90
N ALA A 951 -43.82 -24.76 -54.49
CA ALA A 951 -45.21 -24.33 -54.68
C ALA A 951 -45.97 -24.11 -53.35
N LEU A 952 -45.69 -24.94 -52.34
CA LEU A 952 -46.23 -24.80 -50.99
C LEU A 952 -45.67 -23.53 -50.32
N MET A 953 -44.34 -23.37 -50.32
CA MET A 953 -43.68 -22.23 -49.69
C MET A 953 -43.98 -20.89 -50.40
N MET A 954 -44.10 -20.88 -51.72
CA MET A 954 -44.55 -19.70 -52.48
C MET A 954 -45.96 -19.25 -52.10
N SER A 955 -46.86 -20.15 -51.71
CA SER A 955 -48.21 -19.76 -51.28
C SER A 955 -48.18 -18.92 -50.00
N TYR A 956 -47.26 -19.23 -49.08
CA TYR A 956 -47.05 -18.49 -47.83
C TYR A 956 -46.25 -17.20 -48.08
N PHE A 957 -45.14 -17.27 -48.81
CA PHE A 957 -44.25 -16.13 -49.03
C PHE A 957 -44.83 -15.04 -49.95
N ASN A 958 -45.58 -15.41 -50.99
CA ASN A 958 -46.21 -14.43 -51.89
C ASN A 958 -47.28 -13.58 -51.18
N GLN A 959 -47.90 -14.09 -50.12
CA GLN A 959 -48.88 -13.34 -49.32
C GLN A 959 -48.23 -12.13 -48.61
N TYR A 960 -46.93 -12.22 -48.33
CA TYR A 960 -46.16 -11.21 -47.58
C TYR A 960 -45.04 -10.58 -48.39
N ASN A 961 -44.91 -10.93 -49.68
CA ASN A 961 -43.92 -10.38 -50.62
C ASN A 961 -42.46 -10.46 -50.10
N ILE A 962 -42.18 -11.59 -49.44
CA ILE A 962 -40.86 -12.05 -49.00
C ILE A 962 -40.40 -13.22 -49.89
N VAL A 963 -39.13 -13.61 -49.78
CA VAL A 963 -38.62 -14.87 -50.39
C VAL A 963 -38.04 -15.84 -49.36
N GLY A 964 -38.00 -15.45 -48.09
CA GLY A 964 -37.48 -16.26 -47.00
C GLY A 964 -37.90 -15.74 -45.63
N VAL A 965 -37.65 -16.55 -44.61
CA VAL A 965 -37.83 -16.24 -43.19
C VAL A 965 -36.48 -16.38 -42.51
N LEU A 966 -36.03 -15.30 -41.87
CA LEU A 966 -34.86 -15.24 -41.02
C LEU A 966 -35.31 -15.41 -39.56
N GLY A 967 -35.29 -16.66 -39.09
CA GLY A 967 -35.58 -17.02 -37.71
C GLY A 967 -34.43 -16.62 -36.78
N ILE A 968 -34.69 -15.71 -35.85
CA ILE A 968 -33.69 -15.18 -34.91
C ILE A 968 -33.93 -15.58 -33.44
N GLY A 969 -35.03 -16.25 -33.10
CA GLY A 969 -35.29 -16.73 -31.75
C GLY A 969 -34.28 -17.80 -31.31
N PRO A 970 -33.60 -17.67 -30.16
CA PRO A 970 -32.62 -18.67 -29.69
C PRO A 970 -33.22 -20.01 -29.20
N ASN A 971 -34.46 -20.03 -28.70
CA ASN A 971 -35.05 -21.16 -27.97
C ASN A 971 -36.49 -21.45 -28.41
N ASN A 972 -36.73 -21.62 -29.71
CA ASN A 972 -38.07 -21.88 -30.26
C ASN A 972 -38.66 -23.27 -29.89
N GLY A 973 -37.87 -24.17 -29.29
CA GLY A 973 -38.30 -25.50 -28.85
C GLY A 973 -38.37 -26.58 -29.94
N PHE A 974 -37.95 -26.29 -31.18
CA PHE A 974 -37.96 -27.24 -32.30
C PHE A 974 -36.53 -27.57 -32.77
N SER A 975 -36.28 -28.79 -33.22
CA SER A 975 -34.99 -29.19 -33.81
C SER A 975 -34.79 -28.53 -35.18
N GLY A 976 -33.79 -27.64 -35.31
CA GLY A 976 -33.53 -26.88 -36.53
C GLY A 976 -32.10 -26.36 -36.61
N THR A 977 -31.78 -25.68 -37.72
CA THR A 977 -30.50 -24.98 -37.90
C THR A 977 -30.40 -23.76 -36.97
N SER A 978 -29.20 -23.48 -36.48
CA SER A 978 -28.87 -22.31 -35.63
C SER A 978 -29.36 -20.98 -36.21
N THR A 979 -29.57 -19.98 -35.34
CA THR A 979 -29.74 -18.58 -35.79
C THR A 979 -28.51 -18.13 -36.58
N ILE A 980 -28.72 -17.33 -37.64
CA ILE A 980 -27.61 -16.75 -38.40
C ILE A 980 -26.83 -15.71 -37.59
N ILE A 981 -27.47 -15.09 -36.59
CA ILE A 981 -26.87 -14.01 -35.81
C ILE A 981 -25.60 -14.47 -35.07
N SER A 982 -25.54 -15.72 -34.60
CA SER A 982 -24.37 -16.25 -33.87
C SER A 982 -23.10 -16.32 -34.73
N ALA A 983 -23.24 -16.31 -36.07
CA ALA A 983 -22.16 -16.36 -37.04
C ALA A 983 -21.70 -14.98 -37.54
N LEU A 984 -22.25 -13.89 -37.01
CA LEU A 984 -21.71 -12.54 -37.23
C LEU A 984 -20.36 -12.37 -36.49
N PRO A 985 -19.42 -11.57 -37.03
CA PRO A 985 -18.11 -11.38 -36.44
C PRO A 985 -18.14 -10.50 -35.19
N GLY A 986 -17.19 -10.71 -34.28
CA GLY A 986 -16.99 -9.88 -33.09
C GLY A 986 -18.23 -9.82 -32.19
N ALA A 987 -18.51 -8.64 -31.63
CA ALA A 987 -19.64 -8.42 -30.72
C ALA A 987 -21.01 -8.33 -31.42
N LEU A 988 -21.07 -8.27 -32.76
CA LEU A 988 -22.33 -8.19 -33.51
C LEU A 988 -23.27 -9.39 -33.29
N ASN A 989 -22.71 -10.51 -32.83
CA ASN A 989 -23.45 -11.73 -32.55
C ASN A 989 -24.13 -11.78 -31.17
N GLN A 990 -23.96 -10.75 -30.33
CA GLN A 990 -24.54 -10.69 -28.98
C GLN A 990 -26.07 -10.59 -28.95
N GLY A 991 -26.66 -9.91 -29.94
CA GLY A 991 -28.09 -9.67 -29.95
C GLY A 991 -28.56 -8.83 -31.13
N VAL A 992 -29.87 -8.63 -31.16
CA VAL A 992 -30.56 -7.85 -32.18
C VAL A 992 -31.62 -6.98 -31.51
N LEU A 993 -31.48 -5.65 -31.64
CA LEU A 993 -32.55 -4.69 -31.35
C LEU A 993 -33.43 -4.55 -32.59
N ILE A 994 -34.72 -4.80 -32.44
CA ILE A 994 -35.75 -4.47 -33.44
C ILE A 994 -36.47 -3.23 -32.93
N ASP A 995 -36.24 -2.09 -33.59
CA ASP A 995 -36.94 -0.83 -33.31
C ASP A 995 -37.76 -0.40 -34.52
N ALA A 996 -39.02 -0.82 -34.54
CA ALA A 996 -39.94 -0.43 -35.60
C ALA A 996 -40.46 1.01 -35.46
N THR A 997 -40.24 1.68 -34.32
CA THR A 997 -40.57 3.10 -34.12
C THR A 997 -39.58 4.00 -34.85
N ARG A 998 -38.30 3.61 -34.88
CA ARG A 998 -37.22 4.25 -35.64
C ARG A 998 -37.06 3.66 -37.05
N GLY A 999 -37.57 2.46 -37.29
CA GLY A 999 -37.48 1.77 -38.58
C GLY A 999 -36.09 1.17 -38.82
N GLU A 1000 -35.49 0.60 -37.77
CA GLU A 1000 -34.14 0.03 -37.82
C GLU A 1000 -34.04 -1.31 -37.10
N VAL A 1001 -33.05 -2.11 -37.52
CA VAL A 1001 -32.55 -3.28 -36.81
C VAL A 1001 -31.09 -3.03 -36.47
N VAL A 1002 -30.71 -3.15 -35.20
CA VAL A 1002 -29.34 -2.94 -34.71
C VAL A 1002 -28.78 -4.26 -34.20
N PHE A 1003 -27.67 -4.72 -34.79
CA PHE A 1003 -26.92 -5.89 -34.34
C PHE A 1003 -25.88 -5.48 -33.28
N GLY A 1004 -25.53 -6.41 -32.40
CA GLY A 1004 -24.54 -6.22 -31.32
C GLY A 1004 -25.16 -6.04 -29.94
N PRO A 1005 -24.42 -5.49 -28.95
CA PRO A 1005 -24.91 -5.25 -27.60
C PRO A 1005 -26.14 -4.32 -27.59
N ASN A 1006 -27.02 -4.46 -26.59
CA ASN A 1006 -28.16 -3.55 -26.42
C ASN A 1006 -27.67 -2.12 -26.15
N GLN A 1007 -28.12 -1.16 -26.95
CA GLN A 1007 -27.75 0.26 -26.81
C GLN A 1007 -28.73 1.08 -25.95
N LEU A 1008 -29.78 0.44 -25.42
CA LEU A 1008 -30.82 1.07 -24.61
C LEU A 1008 -30.74 0.57 -23.16
N ASP A 1009 -30.99 1.46 -22.20
CA ASP A 1009 -31.21 1.08 -20.80
C ASP A 1009 -32.38 0.08 -20.74
N PRO A 1010 -32.18 -1.16 -20.27
CA PRO A 1010 -33.21 -2.19 -20.32
C PRO A 1010 -34.31 -1.91 -19.30
N GLU A 1011 -35.54 -1.74 -19.76
CA GLU A 1011 -36.69 -1.50 -18.89
C GLU A 1011 -37.11 -2.80 -18.15
N LEU A 1012 -37.02 -3.93 -18.84
CA LEU A 1012 -37.15 -5.28 -18.29
C LEU A 1012 -36.46 -6.32 -19.18
N SER A 1013 -35.71 -7.24 -18.57
CA SER A 1013 -35.19 -8.44 -19.25
C SER A 1013 -35.95 -9.69 -18.78
N LEU A 1014 -36.59 -10.40 -19.72
CA LEU A 1014 -37.31 -11.65 -19.46
C LEU A 1014 -36.49 -12.85 -19.95
N PRO A 1015 -36.22 -13.85 -19.11
CA PRO A 1015 -35.53 -15.08 -19.54
C PRO A 1015 -36.32 -15.82 -20.62
N GLY A 1016 -35.63 -16.20 -21.70
CA GLY A 1016 -36.20 -16.91 -22.84
C GLY A 1016 -36.49 -16.02 -24.06
N SER A 1017 -36.37 -16.61 -25.24
CA SER A 1017 -36.88 -16.05 -26.50
C SER A 1017 -37.06 -17.17 -27.54
N PRO A 1018 -38.20 -17.27 -28.25
CA PRO A 1018 -39.35 -16.36 -28.20
C PRO A 1018 -40.27 -16.55 -27.00
N PHE A 1019 -40.26 -17.72 -26.37
CA PHE A 1019 -41.19 -18.02 -25.27
C PHE A 1019 -40.69 -17.42 -23.96
N VAL A 1020 -41.52 -16.55 -23.36
CA VAL A 1020 -41.35 -15.97 -22.03
C VAL A 1020 -42.59 -16.24 -21.18
N ASP A 1021 -42.41 -16.34 -19.87
CA ASP A 1021 -43.53 -16.45 -18.93
C ASP A 1021 -44.13 -15.06 -18.66
N THR A 1022 -45.45 -14.94 -18.81
CA THR A 1022 -46.17 -13.66 -18.74
C THR A 1022 -47.50 -13.81 -18.00
N MET A 1023 -48.06 -12.68 -17.57
CA MET A 1023 -49.42 -12.61 -17.04
C MET A 1023 -50.29 -11.81 -18.01
N VAL A 1024 -51.40 -12.38 -18.49
CA VAL A 1024 -52.28 -11.74 -19.50
C VAL A 1024 -53.61 -11.33 -18.86
N SER A 1025 -53.99 -10.06 -19.02
CA SER A 1025 -55.29 -9.51 -18.64
C SER A 1025 -56.14 -9.22 -19.88
N ILE A 1026 -57.44 -9.51 -19.77
CA ILE A 1026 -58.45 -9.20 -20.79
C ILE A 1026 -59.44 -8.20 -20.21
N ASN A 1027 -59.62 -7.04 -20.86
CA ASN A 1027 -60.53 -5.96 -20.44
C ASN A 1027 -60.37 -5.52 -18.97
N GLY A 1028 -59.12 -5.43 -18.48
CA GLY A 1028 -58.82 -5.08 -17.08
C GLY A 1028 -59.20 -6.14 -16.04
N GLY A 1029 -59.45 -7.39 -16.47
CA GLY A 1029 -59.64 -8.53 -15.56
C GLY A 1029 -58.37 -8.91 -14.79
N ALA A 1030 -58.49 -9.82 -13.82
CA ALA A 1030 -57.33 -10.34 -13.10
C ALA A 1030 -56.35 -11.03 -14.08
N PRO A 1031 -55.06 -10.66 -14.11
CA PRO A 1031 -54.08 -11.29 -14.99
C PRO A 1031 -53.95 -12.79 -14.69
N VAL A 1032 -53.75 -13.61 -15.73
CA VAL A 1032 -53.56 -15.07 -15.63
C VAL A 1032 -52.26 -15.51 -16.30
N ALA A 1033 -51.61 -16.53 -15.75
CA ALA A 1033 -50.33 -17.02 -16.26
C ALA A 1033 -50.47 -17.64 -17.66
N VAL A 1034 -49.66 -17.15 -18.60
CA VAL A 1034 -49.60 -17.59 -20.00
C VAL A 1034 -48.14 -17.60 -20.44
N SER A 1035 -47.70 -18.70 -21.06
CA SER A 1035 -46.45 -18.71 -21.81
C SER A 1035 -46.69 -18.02 -23.16
N THR A 1036 -45.99 -16.92 -23.41
CA THR A 1036 -46.20 -16.06 -24.59
C THR A 1036 -44.96 -16.10 -25.47
N SER A 1037 -45.16 -16.42 -26.75
CA SER A 1037 -44.18 -16.27 -27.82
C SER A 1037 -44.15 -14.80 -28.24
N ILE A 1038 -43.05 -14.10 -27.96
CA ILE A 1038 -42.78 -12.76 -28.49
C ILE A 1038 -42.27 -12.94 -29.92
N ASP A 1039 -43.15 -12.71 -30.88
CA ASP A 1039 -43.03 -13.22 -32.25
C ASP A 1039 -43.28 -12.13 -33.31
N SER A 1040 -42.19 -11.54 -33.83
CA SER A 1040 -42.23 -10.56 -34.92
C SER A 1040 -42.70 -11.17 -36.25
N GLY A 1041 -42.56 -12.48 -36.43
CA GLY A 1041 -43.06 -13.24 -37.57
C GLY A 1041 -44.57 -13.53 -37.50
N GLY A 1042 -45.11 -13.62 -36.29
CA GLY A 1042 -46.49 -14.04 -35.96
C GLY A 1042 -47.61 -13.08 -36.38
N MET A 1043 -47.30 -11.94 -37.00
CA MET A 1043 -48.25 -11.00 -37.59
C MET A 1043 -49.29 -10.43 -36.61
N LEU A 1044 -50.56 -10.88 -36.68
CA LEU A 1044 -51.63 -10.50 -35.75
C LEU A 1044 -51.66 -11.37 -34.48
N GLY A 1045 -50.78 -12.36 -34.38
CA GLY A 1045 -50.70 -13.26 -33.24
C GLY A 1045 -51.88 -14.22 -33.12
N SER A 1046 -51.85 -15.01 -32.05
CA SER A 1046 -52.95 -15.90 -31.68
C SER A 1046 -53.06 -16.06 -30.17
N VAL A 1047 -54.29 -16.21 -29.69
CA VAL A 1047 -54.62 -16.39 -28.27
C VAL A 1047 -55.20 -17.78 -28.02
N PRO A 1048 -54.81 -18.46 -26.93
CA PRO A 1048 -55.45 -19.71 -26.52
C PRO A 1048 -56.95 -19.58 -26.33
N GLN A 1049 -57.73 -20.55 -26.83
CA GLN A 1049 -59.18 -20.56 -26.71
C GLN A 1049 -59.67 -20.47 -25.25
N TRP A 1050 -58.87 -20.96 -24.29
CA TRP A 1050 -59.25 -20.91 -22.87
C TRP A 1050 -59.24 -19.49 -22.28
N LEU A 1051 -58.53 -18.52 -22.89
CA LEU A 1051 -58.66 -17.09 -22.55
C LEU A 1051 -59.94 -16.47 -23.12
N PHE A 1052 -60.49 -17.05 -24.20
CA PHE A 1052 -61.70 -16.60 -24.87
C PHE A 1052 -62.73 -17.73 -25.08
N PRO A 1053 -63.31 -18.33 -24.01
CA PRO A 1053 -64.16 -19.51 -24.13
C PRO A 1053 -65.45 -19.31 -24.94
N SER A 1054 -65.87 -18.05 -25.14
CA SER A 1054 -67.02 -17.65 -25.95
C SER A 1054 -66.72 -17.52 -27.44
N ALA A 1055 -65.45 -17.60 -27.85
CA ALA A 1055 -65.01 -17.53 -29.24
C ALA A 1055 -64.68 -18.92 -29.81
N GLY A 1056 -64.89 -19.08 -31.12
CA GLY A 1056 -64.56 -20.32 -31.82
C GLY A 1056 -63.09 -20.38 -32.21
N ILE A 1057 -62.50 -21.59 -32.21
CA ILE A 1057 -61.19 -21.81 -32.85
C ILE A 1057 -61.27 -21.38 -34.32
N GLY A 1058 -60.25 -20.65 -34.79
CA GLY A 1058 -60.24 -20.11 -36.16
C GLY A 1058 -61.17 -18.90 -36.36
N THR A 1059 -61.54 -18.20 -35.28
CA THR A 1059 -62.19 -16.88 -35.34
C THR A 1059 -61.27 -15.81 -34.78
N HIS A 1060 -61.52 -14.54 -35.09
CA HIS A 1060 -60.81 -13.43 -34.46
C HIS A 1060 -61.37 -13.12 -33.07
N VAL A 1061 -60.52 -12.60 -32.18
CA VAL A 1061 -60.95 -11.98 -30.91
C VAL A 1061 -62.01 -10.89 -31.17
N PRO A 1062 -63.04 -10.71 -30.32
CA PRO A 1062 -64.04 -9.67 -30.54
C PRO A 1062 -63.43 -8.27 -30.58
N VAL A 1063 -63.89 -7.42 -31.51
CA VAL A 1063 -63.49 -6.01 -31.64
C VAL A 1063 -63.82 -5.22 -30.37
N GLY A 1064 -62.92 -4.34 -29.95
CA GLY A 1064 -63.04 -3.55 -28.72
C GLY A 1064 -62.59 -4.30 -27.46
N THR A 1065 -61.88 -5.43 -27.61
CA THR A 1065 -61.26 -6.14 -26.50
C THR A 1065 -59.89 -5.52 -26.22
N GLU A 1066 -59.66 -5.10 -24.99
CA GLU A 1066 -58.32 -4.75 -24.50
C GLU A 1066 -57.58 -6.03 -24.06
N ILE A 1067 -56.36 -6.20 -24.56
CA ILE A 1067 -55.44 -7.27 -24.17
C ILE A 1067 -54.18 -6.60 -23.64
N SER A 1068 -53.88 -6.83 -22.36
CA SER A 1068 -52.73 -6.27 -21.66
C SER A 1068 -51.82 -7.40 -21.19
N VAL A 1069 -50.53 -7.34 -21.51
CA VAL A 1069 -49.56 -8.39 -21.15
C VAL A 1069 -48.55 -7.82 -20.17
N TYR A 1070 -48.33 -8.55 -19.08
CA TYR A 1070 -47.46 -8.18 -17.97
C TYR A 1070 -46.33 -9.20 -17.80
N SER A 1071 -45.30 -8.79 -17.05
CA SER A 1071 -44.25 -9.65 -16.50
C SER A 1071 -44.81 -10.86 -15.72
N ALA A 1072 -43.96 -11.88 -15.49
CA ALA A 1072 -44.35 -13.12 -14.82
C ALA A 1072 -44.86 -12.93 -13.36
N ASP A 1073 -44.44 -11.86 -12.68
CA ASP A 1073 -44.95 -11.44 -11.36
C ASP A 1073 -46.29 -10.67 -11.44
N GLY A 1074 -46.68 -10.22 -12.63
CA GLY A 1074 -47.88 -9.42 -12.88
C GLY A 1074 -47.74 -7.92 -12.58
N GLU A 1075 -46.57 -7.44 -12.16
CA GLU A 1075 -46.38 -6.07 -11.69
C GLU A 1075 -46.15 -5.06 -12.83
N LYS A 1076 -45.42 -5.46 -13.89
CA LYS A 1076 -44.98 -4.56 -14.96
C LYS A 1076 -45.71 -4.84 -16.27
N LEU A 1077 -46.40 -3.84 -16.81
CA LEU A 1077 -47.01 -3.91 -18.14
C LEU A 1077 -45.90 -3.90 -19.21
N LEU A 1078 -45.99 -4.82 -20.18
CA LEU A 1078 -45.06 -4.96 -21.30
C LEU A 1078 -45.59 -4.29 -22.58
N TYR A 1079 -46.88 -4.53 -22.88
CA TYR A 1079 -47.61 -3.92 -23.99
C TYR A 1079 -49.12 -4.07 -23.77
N SER A 1080 -49.92 -3.17 -24.34
CA SER A 1080 -51.39 -3.22 -24.24
C SER A 1080 -52.07 -2.61 -25.45
N PHE A 1081 -52.92 -3.40 -26.11
CA PHE A 1081 -53.63 -2.98 -27.30
C PHE A 1081 -55.13 -3.32 -27.23
N THR A 1082 -55.93 -2.51 -27.92
CA THR A 1082 -57.36 -2.78 -28.14
C THR A 1082 -57.56 -3.34 -29.54
N THR A 1083 -58.29 -4.44 -29.66
CA THR A 1083 -58.61 -5.07 -30.95
C THR A 1083 -59.56 -4.23 -31.79
N THR A 1084 -59.30 -4.20 -33.10
CA THR A 1084 -60.11 -3.57 -34.13
C THR A 1084 -60.40 -4.57 -35.25
N ALA A 1085 -61.20 -4.19 -36.23
CA ALA A 1085 -61.48 -5.03 -37.40
C ALA A 1085 -60.23 -5.38 -38.25
N SER A 1086 -59.11 -4.69 -38.05
CA SER A 1086 -57.87 -4.86 -38.84
C SER A 1086 -56.64 -5.31 -38.04
N ASN A 1087 -56.71 -5.37 -36.71
CA ASN A 1087 -55.58 -5.78 -35.84
C ASN A 1087 -56.00 -6.79 -34.76
N SER A 1088 -56.93 -7.70 -35.06
CA SER A 1088 -57.40 -8.67 -34.07
C SER A 1088 -56.66 -10.02 -34.17
N PRO A 1089 -56.10 -10.56 -33.07
CA PRO A 1089 -55.54 -11.90 -33.03
C PRO A 1089 -56.55 -12.99 -33.37
N TRP A 1090 -56.04 -14.16 -33.76
CA TRP A 1090 -56.82 -15.38 -33.95
C TRP A 1090 -56.98 -16.16 -32.65
N VAL A 1091 -58.16 -16.72 -32.41
CA VAL A 1091 -58.42 -17.66 -31.31
C VAL A 1091 -58.05 -19.07 -31.78
N TRP A 1092 -57.17 -19.75 -31.04
CA TRP A 1092 -56.60 -21.03 -31.46
C TRP A 1092 -56.58 -22.09 -30.34
N SER A 1093 -56.38 -23.36 -30.69
CA SER A 1093 -56.38 -24.49 -29.74
C SER A 1093 -55.01 -24.77 -29.10
N ASN A 1094 -54.11 -23.79 -29.10
CA ASN A 1094 -52.78 -23.86 -28.48
C ASN A 1094 -52.85 -23.62 -26.96
N SER A 1095 -51.79 -24.03 -26.25
CA SER A 1095 -51.60 -23.77 -24.82
C SER A 1095 -50.89 -22.43 -24.56
N SER A 1096 -50.06 -21.97 -25.49
CA SER A 1096 -49.30 -20.72 -25.45
C SER A 1096 -49.92 -19.62 -26.31
N MET A 1097 -49.70 -18.36 -25.93
CA MET A 1097 -50.06 -17.21 -26.76
C MET A 1097 -48.94 -16.88 -27.74
N ASN A 1098 -49.30 -16.32 -28.89
CA ASN A 1098 -48.38 -15.71 -29.84
C ASN A 1098 -48.71 -14.22 -29.91
N SER A 1099 -47.76 -13.35 -29.58
CA SER A 1099 -47.96 -11.91 -29.52
C SER A 1099 -48.23 -11.28 -30.89
N GLY A 1100 -47.73 -11.89 -31.97
CA GLY A 1100 -47.54 -11.18 -33.23
C GLY A 1100 -46.69 -9.91 -33.07
N TYR A 1101 -46.93 -8.96 -33.96
CA TYR A 1101 -46.18 -7.72 -34.10
C TYR A 1101 -46.47 -6.66 -33.00
N PHE A 1102 -47.56 -6.78 -32.23
CA PHE A 1102 -47.97 -5.77 -31.24
C PHE A 1102 -46.87 -5.24 -30.30
N PRO A 1103 -46.09 -6.08 -29.60
CA PRO A 1103 -45.07 -5.57 -28.69
C PRO A 1103 -43.95 -4.81 -29.44
N PHE A 1104 -43.64 -5.17 -30.70
CA PHE A 1104 -42.67 -4.48 -31.55
C PHE A 1104 -43.20 -3.17 -32.15
N ALA A 1105 -44.52 -2.98 -32.18
CA ALA A 1105 -45.17 -1.74 -32.61
C ALA A 1105 -45.15 -0.66 -31.52
N GLU A 1106 -45.16 -1.09 -30.26
CA GLU A 1106 -45.21 -0.24 -29.07
C GLU A 1106 -43.79 0.06 -28.54
N ASN A 1107 -42.89 -0.92 -28.54
CA ASN A 1107 -41.56 -0.80 -27.93
C ASN A 1107 -40.43 -1.31 -28.85
N PRO A 1108 -39.24 -0.71 -28.77
CA PRO A 1108 -37.99 -1.38 -29.12
C PRO A 1108 -37.81 -2.68 -28.32
N ILE A 1109 -37.54 -3.79 -29.01
CA ILE A 1109 -37.33 -5.11 -28.40
C ILE A 1109 -35.96 -5.64 -28.77
N TYR A 1110 -35.16 -5.97 -27.76
CA TYR A 1110 -33.84 -6.56 -27.94
C TYR A 1110 -33.85 -8.05 -27.60
N ILE A 1111 -33.31 -8.86 -28.52
CA ILE A 1111 -33.10 -10.29 -28.33
C ILE A 1111 -31.64 -10.50 -27.96
N ASP A 1112 -31.37 -10.86 -26.70
CA ASP A 1112 -30.03 -11.16 -26.19
C ASP A 1112 -29.73 -12.66 -26.33
N TYR A 1113 -28.53 -13.03 -26.82
CA TYR A 1113 -28.08 -14.41 -26.95
C TYR A 1113 -27.17 -14.89 -25.79
N ARG A 1114 -26.81 -14.01 -24.84
CA ARG A 1114 -25.78 -14.31 -23.83
C ARG A 1114 -26.22 -15.26 -22.69
N PRO A 1115 -27.51 -15.44 -22.38
CA PRO A 1115 -27.99 -16.68 -21.77
C PRO A 1115 -27.96 -17.82 -22.80
N SER A 1116 -26.80 -18.46 -22.97
CA SER A 1116 -26.55 -19.45 -24.04
C SER A 1116 -27.66 -20.51 -24.12
N GLY A 1117 -28.20 -20.72 -25.33
CA GLY A 1117 -29.30 -21.66 -25.62
C GLY A 1117 -30.69 -21.30 -25.09
N PHE A 1118 -30.85 -20.19 -24.37
CA PHE A 1118 -32.16 -19.69 -23.91
C PHE A 1118 -32.50 -18.30 -24.47
N GLY A 1119 -31.48 -17.44 -24.51
CA GLY A 1119 -31.61 -16.01 -24.72
C GLY A 1119 -32.43 -15.29 -23.65
N SER A 1120 -32.59 -13.99 -23.82
CA SER A 1120 -33.60 -13.20 -23.11
C SER A 1120 -34.26 -12.20 -24.05
N THR A 1121 -35.55 -11.96 -23.82
CA THR A 1121 -36.31 -10.91 -24.51
C THR A 1121 -36.33 -9.67 -23.63
N VAL A 1122 -35.72 -8.59 -24.10
CA VAL A 1122 -35.58 -7.33 -23.37
C VAL A 1122 -36.52 -6.30 -23.97
N PHE A 1123 -37.38 -5.73 -23.12
CA PHE A 1123 -38.25 -4.60 -23.45
C PHE A 1123 -37.55 -3.32 -23.01
N SER A 1124 -37.44 -2.35 -23.93
CA SER A 1124 -36.78 -1.06 -23.70
C SER A 1124 -37.73 0.07 -24.11
N GLY A 1125 -38.45 0.67 -23.15
CA GLY A 1125 -39.50 1.68 -23.36
C GLY A 1125 -39.38 2.89 -22.44
#